data_AF-A0A1V9YAB2-F1
#
_entry.id   AF-A0A1V9YAB2-F1
#
_cell.length_a   1.000
_cell.length_b   1.000
_cell.length_c   1.000
_cell.angle_alpha   90.00
_cell.angle_beta   90.00
_cell.angle_gamma   90.00
#
_symmetry.space_group_name_H-M   'P 1'
#
loop_
_entity.id
_entity.type
_entity.pdbx_description
1 polymer ?
#
loop_
_entity_poly.entity_id
_entity_poly.type
_entity_poly.pdbx_seq_one_letter_code
_entity_poly.pdbx_strand_id
1 'polypeptide(L)'
;MRPDGALTTPPPPLPPLPLELLRNIELTLHPAPAVAKELTSALLQEGRPAVVVGVTGSNADATTRFANRLLGSYVFADVCTNDLHAPVAPGADVRFYYDHERHLVVILGLLHSPMTPIAAAEIESARLQLLLLTSCHILYMVKDDARVSTSQTKLYRTLVQAKQQLGALLKAQGKHGKVPTSASPYAPGRLVPVLVHVFPLPTELAVRSNKGRAAMMTFCKAMESKVQATIKPLRSHVVSVVRLKDLPSQLAAGRDRRLFIIDPSHTVVAVTRKVATGDCDLLARMASVLDLAGTGATTKQLFQPLEDEDSIGVPHAIQYISKAVDVLLQNSGAAESILPLGLWLRHVQQLVQWIFGDDAIFHAPTSDDYEPKDALTPFEALDTVGTFAHDLCAREYPAAVKRYLAERPEACSSSVHAARVERTLVEFKRCVGRSNAHAANFAAAISAACTDAWSSGRRLCDAISISNQPCTVLVSGRVEPHQHSSGVYLTVACHCGASLHRSNTDTMWQLPCCRAERLVTTASGATLLELGDFAAYQPQDGFTMDGFVPKFTCLSPWYREAPGQPKRPRRQKSKEHPKVPTELVAYAGLEYECTMGHRFFFTTSAASLQDTAWPGCDMAVYVQCFQCAVSSATKAVEHAQLRRVYVATPPGAQRVLGLHLSIKLDESEYVVFAFDHATLPANRTICCCLPYVFTTEAGPLRHGAALKLDSRVLSVMPMLPP
;
A
#
# COMPACT_ATOMS: atom_id res chain seq x y z
N MET A 1 -51.08 -17.07 36.29
CA MET A 1 -51.98 -16.40 35.34
C MET A 1 -51.16 -15.53 34.40
N ARG A 2 -50.87 -16.02 33.19
CA ARG A 2 -50.47 -15.22 32.01
C ARG A 2 -51.19 -15.85 30.82
N PRO A 3 -51.86 -15.07 29.96
CA PRO A 3 -52.78 -15.61 28.97
C PRO A 3 -52.06 -16.00 27.67
N ASP A 4 -52.72 -16.91 26.97
CA ASP A 4 -52.34 -17.56 25.72
C ASP A 4 -52.10 -16.60 24.55
N GLY A 5 -51.20 -17.04 23.66
CA GLY A 5 -50.80 -16.35 22.45
C GLY A 5 -51.89 -16.27 21.39
N ALA A 6 -52.09 -15.06 20.86
CA ALA A 6 -52.79 -14.85 19.60
C ALA A 6 -51.81 -15.02 18.44
N LEU A 7 -52.05 -16.04 17.59
CA LEU A 7 -51.50 -16.11 16.25
C LEU A 7 -52.00 -14.91 15.44
N THR A 8 -51.11 -13.98 15.10
CA THR A 8 -51.35 -12.95 14.09
C THR A 8 -51.11 -13.56 12.70
N THR A 9 -52.19 -13.92 12.01
CA THR A 9 -52.12 -14.20 10.57
C THR A 9 -51.71 -12.92 9.82
N PRO A 10 -50.80 -12.98 8.83
CA PRO A 10 -50.47 -11.82 8.01
C PRO A 10 -51.73 -11.33 7.28
N PRO A 11 -51.88 -10.01 7.08
CA PRO A 11 -53.02 -9.47 6.36
C PRO A 11 -53.10 -10.06 4.94
N PRO A 12 -54.31 -10.26 4.40
CA PRO A 12 -54.46 -10.75 3.03
C PRO A 12 -53.75 -9.80 2.05
N PRO A 13 -53.12 -10.32 0.99
CA PRO A 13 -52.50 -9.48 -0.03
C PRO A 13 -53.55 -8.53 -0.60
N LEU A 14 -53.21 -7.25 -0.67
CA LEU A 14 -54.05 -6.23 -1.30
C LEU A 14 -54.40 -6.67 -2.74
N PRO A 15 -55.64 -6.42 -3.20
CA PRO A 15 -56.00 -6.69 -4.59
C PRO A 15 -55.06 -5.90 -5.52
N PRO A 16 -54.65 -6.46 -6.67
CA PRO A 16 -53.79 -5.76 -7.61
C PRO A 16 -54.44 -4.43 -7.99
N LEU A 17 -53.66 -3.34 -7.93
CA LEU A 17 -54.14 -2.01 -8.34
C LEU A 17 -54.71 -2.10 -9.77
N PRO A 18 -55.82 -1.42 -10.07
CA PRO A 18 -56.35 -1.34 -11.43
C PRO A 18 -55.27 -0.85 -12.41
N LEU A 19 -55.13 -1.53 -13.56
CA LEU A 19 -54.22 -1.14 -14.65
C LEU A 19 -54.41 0.31 -15.11
N GLU A 20 -55.56 0.92 -14.83
CA GLU A 20 -55.88 2.31 -15.15
C GLU A 20 -55.09 3.33 -14.31
N LEU A 21 -54.73 3.00 -13.05
CA LEU A 21 -53.87 3.83 -12.20
C LEU A 21 -52.39 3.79 -12.66
N LEU A 22 -51.98 2.75 -13.40
CA LEU A 22 -50.60 2.56 -13.89
C LEU A 22 -50.30 3.35 -15.17
N ARG A 23 -51.30 3.91 -15.84
CA ARG A 23 -51.17 4.53 -17.17
C ARG A 23 -50.38 5.84 -17.17
N ASN A 24 -50.12 6.43 -16.00
CA ASN A 24 -49.45 7.73 -15.85
C ASN A 24 -48.37 7.74 -14.75
N ILE A 25 -47.86 6.59 -14.32
CA ILE A 25 -46.91 6.49 -13.21
C ILE A 25 -45.52 6.13 -13.73
N GLU A 26 -44.54 6.96 -13.37
CA GLU A 26 -43.11 6.68 -13.53
C GLU A 26 -42.71 5.50 -12.65
N LEU A 27 -42.01 4.52 -13.24
CA LEU A 27 -41.52 3.33 -12.55
C LEU A 27 -39.99 3.31 -12.55
N THR A 28 -39.36 3.23 -11.38
CA THR A 28 -37.91 3.02 -11.28
C THR A 28 -37.57 1.53 -11.39
N LEU A 29 -36.86 1.16 -12.46
CA LEU A 29 -36.34 -0.20 -12.67
C LEU A 29 -35.03 -0.45 -11.92
N HIS A 30 -34.18 0.57 -11.80
CA HIS A 30 -32.94 0.51 -11.05
C HIS A 30 -32.61 1.88 -10.46
N PRO A 31 -32.31 1.99 -9.15
CA PRO A 31 -32.48 0.95 -8.13
C PRO A 31 -33.97 0.67 -7.88
N ALA A 32 -34.39 -0.59 -7.74
CA ALA A 32 -35.81 -0.95 -7.65
C ALA A 32 -36.39 -0.75 -6.23
N PRO A 33 -37.25 0.26 -5.97
CA PRO A 33 -37.89 0.42 -4.66
C PRO A 33 -38.99 -0.64 -4.45
N ALA A 34 -39.40 -0.87 -3.20
CA ALA A 34 -40.42 -1.86 -2.85
C ALA A 34 -41.76 -1.61 -3.59
N VAL A 35 -42.19 -0.35 -3.71
CA VAL A 35 -43.42 0.07 -4.41
C VAL A 35 -43.37 -0.25 -5.90
N ALA A 36 -42.19 -0.15 -6.53
CA ALA A 36 -42.03 -0.50 -7.94
C ALA A 36 -42.29 -1.99 -8.19
N LYS A 37 -42.07 -2.88 -7.21
CA LYS A 37 -42.28 -4.33 -7.40
C LYS A 37 -43.77 -4.69 -7.57
N GLU A 38 -44.66 -4.01 -6.83
CA GLU A 38 -46.11 -4.23 -6.93
C GLU A 38 -46.65 -3.73 -8.27
N LEU A 39 -46.28 -2.51 -8.67
CA LEU A 39 -46.68 -1.92 -9.95
C LEU A 39 -46.14 -2.72 -11.15
N THR A 40 -44.90 -3.20 -11.05
CA THR A 40 -44.32 -4.10 -12.06
C THR A 40 -45.13 -5.38 -12.19
N SER A 41 -45.60 -5.96 -11.09
CA SER A 41 -46.36 -7.23 -11.13
C SER A 41 -47.65 -7.15 -11.94
N ALA A 42 -48.29 -5.97 -11.95
CA ALA A 42 -49.48 -5.71 -12.76
C ALA A 42 -49.11 -5.54 -14.24
N LEU A 43 -48.06 -4.78 -14.57
CA LEU A 43 -47.57 -4.60 -15.95
C LEU A 43 -47.05 -5.91 -16.57
N LEU A 44 -46.62 -6.87 -15.77
CA LEU A 44 -46.22 -8.20 -16.24
C LEU A 44 -47.37 -9.01 -16.89
N GLN A 45 -48.62 -8.61 -16.65
CA GLN A 45 -49.81 -9.23 -17.25
C GLN A 45 -50.22 -8.56 -18.58
N GLU A 46 -49.58 -7.45 -18.96
CA GLU A 46 -49.90 -6.74 -20.20
C GLU A 46 -49.46 -7.53 -21.44
N GLY A 47 -50.46 -7.97 -22.20
CA GLY A 47 -50.29 -8.76 -23.41
C GLY A 47 -50.10 -7.95 -24.68
N ARG A 48 -50.21 -6.62 -24.62
CA ARG A 48 -50.08 -5.76 -25.81
C ARG A 48 -48.60 -5.56 -26.19
N PRO A 49 -48.25 -5.59 -27.48
CA PRO A 49 -46.92 -5.19 -27.93
C PRO A 49 -46.72 -3.70 -27.73
N ALA A 50 -45.48 -3.30 -27.44
CA ALA A 50 -45.09 -1.90 -27.29
C ALA A 50 -43.71 -1.64 -27.90
N VAL A 51 -43.57 -0.50 -28.57
CA VAL A 51 -42.27 -0.03 -29.07
C VAL A 51 -41.57 0.71 -27.95
N VAL A 52 -40.27 0.47 -27.80
CA VAL A 52 -39.47 0.98 -26.69
C VAL A 52 -38.51 2.04 -27.19
N VAL A 53 -38.60 3.24 -26.64
CA VAL A 53 -37.70 4.36 -26.91
C VAL A 53 -36.85 4.63 -25.69
N GLY A 54 -35.53 4.49 -25.82
CA GLY A 54 -34.58 4.86 -24.78
C GLY A 54 -34.13 6.30 -24.94
N VAL A 55 -33.91 6.98 -23.82
CA VAL A 55 -33.30 8.31 -23.76
C VAL A 55 -32.19 8.30 -22.72
N THR A 56 -30.99 8.70 -23.09
CA THR A 56 -29.84 8.80 -22.17
C THR A 56 -28.89 9.91 -22.60
N GLY A 57 -28.12 10.46 -21.67
CA GLY A 57 -27.19 11.55 -21.94
C GLY A 57 -26.21 11.76 -20.80
N SER A 58 -25.28 12.69 -21.00
CA SER A 58 -24.28 13.06 -19.98
C SER A 58 -24.88 13.93 -18.87
N ASN A 59 -25.79 14.84 -19.22
CA ASN A 59 -26.52 15.67 -18.26
C ASN A 59 -27.91 15.07 -17.97
N ALA A 60 -28.16 14.73 -16.72
CA ALA A 60 -29.39 14.08 -16.31
C ALA A 60 -30.64 14.97 -16.53
N ASP A 61 -30.59 16.25 -16.15
CA ASP A 61 -31.72 17.17 -16.31
C ASP A 61 -32.08 17.42 -17.77
N ALA A 62 -31.08 17.62 -18.64
CA ALA A 62 -31.30 17.75 -20.08
C ALA A 62 -31.99 16.51 -20.67
N THR A 63 -31.52 15.34 -20.25
CA THR A 63 -32.04 14.04 -20.69
C THR A 63 -33.50 13.86 -20.25
N THR A 64 -33.82 14.18 -19.00
CA THR A 64 -35.17 14.14 -18.44
C THR A 64 -36.12 15.10 -19.17
N ARG A 65 -35.69 16.36 -19.38
CA ARG A 65 -36.49 17.35 -20.09
C ARG A 65 -36.78 16.92 -21.52
N PHE A 66 -35.77 16.42 -22.24
CA PHE A 66 -35.98 15.92 -23.60
C PHE A 66 -36.98 14.74 -23.62
N ALA A 67 -36.89 13.79 -22.68
CA ALA A 67 -37.83 12.68 -22.58
C ALA A 67 -39.28 13.14 -22.32
N ASN A 68 -39.47 14.07 -21.38
CA ASN A 68 -40.79 14.67 -21.11
C ASN A 68 -41.37 15.38 -22.35
N ARG A 69 -40.52 16.09 -23.10
CA ARG A 69 -40.93 16.74 -24.35
C ARG A 69 -41.33 15.76 -25.46
N LEU A 70 -40.68 14.59 -25.55
CA LEU A 70 -41.10 13.53 -26.48
C LEU A 70 -42.48 12.97 -26.13
N LEU A 71 -42.80 12.83 -24.84
CA LEU A 71 -44.11 12.39 -24.38
C LEU A 71 -45.18 13.48 -24.58
N GLY A 72 -44.78 14.74 -24.47
CA GLY A 72 -45.68 15.90 -24.47
C GLY A 72 -46.31 16.16 -23.10
N SER A 73 -45.80 15.52 -22.05
CA SER A 73 -46.26 15.63 -20.66
C SER A 73 -45.07 15.57 -19.70
N TYR A 74 -45.22 16.17 -18.52
CA TYR A 74 -44.20 16.12 -17.47
C TYR A 74 -44.37 14.83 -16.67
N VAL A 75 -43.68 13.78 -17.08
CA VAL A 75 -43.79 12.43 -16.51
C VAL A 75 -42.65 12.13 -15.56
N PHE A 76 -41.41 12.38 -16.00
CA PHE A 76 -40.21 12.13 -15.23
C PHE A 76 -39.83 13.38 -14.44
N ALA A 77 -39.59 13.25 -13.14
CA ALA A 77 -39.14 14.37 -12.32
C ALA A 77 -37.66 14.74 -12.61
N ASP A 78 -37.37 16.05 -12.66
CA ASP A 78 -36.01 16.60 -12.81
C ASP A 78 -35.15 16.23 -11.58
N VAL A 79 -33.84 16.12 -11.76
CA VAL A 79 -32.94 15.70 -10.67
C VAL A 79 -32.86 16.80 -9.60
N CYS A 80 -32.79 18.07 -10.03
CA CYS A 80 -32.71 19.23 -9.14
C CYS A 80 -33.97 19.49 -8.29
N THR A 81 -35.12 18.88 -8.62
CA THR A 81 -36.37 19.07 -7.86
C THR A 81 -36.47 18.22 -6.59
N ASN A 82 -35.57 17.23 -6.42
CA ASN A 82 -35.54 16.37 -5.23
C ASN A 82 -34.70 16.96 -4.06
N ASP A 83 -34.03 18.10 -4.26
CA ASP A 83 -33.02 18.68 -3.36
C ASP A 83 -33.55 19.50 -2.17
N LEU A 84 -34.62 19.04 -1.51
CA LEU A 84 -34.96 19.58 -0.18
C LEU A 84 -34.94 18.55 0.95
N HIS A 85 -35.08 17.23 0.69
CA HIS A 85 -35.18 16.26 1.80
C HIS A 85 -34.54 14.87 1.63
N ALA A 86 -33.96 14.48 0.48
CA ALA A 86 -33.21 13.22 0.40
C ALA A 86 -32.12 13.23 -0.69
N PRO A 87 -30.83 12.98 -0.37
CA PRO A 87 -29.78 12.88 -1.37
C PRO A 87 -30.00 11.64 -2.25
N VAL A 88 -30.13 11.83 -3.57
CA VAL A 88 -30.18 10.74 -4.54
C VAL A 88 -28.84 10.01 -4.53
N ALA A 89 -28.86 8.68 -4.39
CA ALA A 89 -27.65 7.88 -4.36
C ALA A 89 -26.85 8.04 -5.68
N PRO A 90 -25.51 8.20 -5.62
CA PRO A 90 -24.69 8.27 -6.82
C PRO A 90 -24.73 6.92 -7.57
N GLY A 91 -24.83 6.98 -8.90
CA GLY A 91 -24.91 5.77 -9.73
C GLY A 91 -25.92 5.90 -10.88
N ALA A 92 -26.14 4.77 -11.56
CA ALA A 92 -27.13 4.67 -12.62
C ALA A 92 -28.56 4.66 -12.06
N ASP A 93 -29.46 5.38 -12.73
CA ASP A 93 -30.89 5.39 -12.48
C ASP A 93 -31.63 5.10 -13.78
N VAL A 94 -32.45 4.06 -13.77
CA VAL A 94 -33.21 3.60 -14.92
C VAL A 94 -34.68 3.70 -14.58
N ARG A 95 -35.37 4.58 -15.30
CA ARG A 95 -36.80 4.85 -15.13
C ARG A 95 -37.58 4.45 -16.37
N PHE A 96 -38.82 4.10 -16.18
CA PHE A 96 -39.69 3.49 -17.17
C PHE A 96 -41.06 4.17 -17.13
N TYR A 97 -41.62 4.40 -18.31
CA TYR A 97 -42.99 4.87 -18.49
C TYR A 97 -43.66 4.13 -19.65
N TYR A 98 -44.91 3.74 -19.47
CA TYR A 98 -45.71 3.07 -20.50
C TYR A 98 -46.92 3.92 -20.90
N ASP A 99 -46.91 4.40 -22.14
CA ASP A 99 -48.05 5.04 -22.79
C ASP A 99 -48.90 3.97 -23.47
N HIS A 100 -50.03 3.66 -22.82
CA HIS A 100 -50.97 2.66 -23.29
C HIS A 100 -51.68 3.05 -24.61
N GLU A 101 -51.92 4.34 -24.84
CA GLU A 101 -52.65 4.82 -26.02
C GLU A 101 -51.76 4.78 -27.26
N ARG A 102 -50.48 5.14 -27.11
CA ARG A 102 -49.51 5.17 -28.21
C ARG A 102 -48.77 3.85 -28.43
N HIS A 103 -49.04 2.81 -27.63
CA HIS A 103 -48.26 1.56 -27.62
C HIS A 103 -46.75 1.81 -27.49
N LEU A 104 -46.40 2.78 -26.65
CA LEU A 104 -45.05 3.32 -26.55
C LEU A 104 -44.53 3.16 -25.12
N VAL A 105 -43.30 2.69 -24.99
CA VAL A 105 -42.56 2.69 -23.74
C VAL A 105 -41.42 3.70 -23.88
N VAL A 106 -41.24 4.55 -22.87
CA VAL A 106 -40.06 5.40 -22.75
C VAL A 106 -39.22 4.93 -21.57
N ILE A 107 -37.95 4.61 -21.83
CA ILE A 107 -36.95 4.30 -20.80
C ILE A 107 -35.99 5.47 -20.70
N LEU A 108 -35.86 6.01 -19.50
CA LEU A 108 -34.93 7.07 -19.18
C LEU A 108 -33.74 6.48 -18.42
N GLY A 109 -32.54 6.65 -18.96
CA GLY A 109 -31.30 6.25 -18.31
C GLY A 109 -30.49 7.47 -17.90
N LEU A 110 -30.33 7.66 -16.59
CA LEU A 110 -29.61 8.78 -15.98
C LEU A 110 -28.37 8.26 -15.24
N LEU A 111 -27.32 9.08 -15.19
CA LEU A 111 -26.14 8.85 -14.38
C LEU A 111 -25.98 10.03 -13.41
N HIS A 112 -26.09 9.75 -12.10
CA HIS A 112 -25.97 10.77 -11.06
C HIS A 112 -24.50 10.96 -10.65
N SER A 113 -24.06 12.23 -10.58
CA SER A 113 -22.69 12.67 -10.30
C SER A 113 -22.63 13.38 -8.93
N PRO A 114 -21.48 13.40 -8.20
CA PRO A 114 -20.16 12.89 -8.60
C PRO A 114 -19.90 11.45 -8.17
N MET A 115 -19.53 10.63 -9.15
CA MET A 115 -18.89 9.34 -8.91
C MET A 115 -17.37 9.51 -8.93
N THR A 116 -16.72 9.22 -7.80
CA THR A 116 -15.25 9.13 -7.69
C THR A 116 -14.89 7.70 -7.33
N PRO A 117 -13.93 7.04 -8.04
CA PRO A 117 -13.05 7.54 -9.11
C PRO A 117 -13.71 7.62 -10.51
N ILE A 118 -13.10 8.35 -11.45
CA ILE A 118 -13.60 8.55 -12.84
C ILE A 118 -13.85 7.21 -13.56
N ALA A 119 -12.98 6.21 -13.36
CA ALA A 119 -13.16 4.88 -13.95
C ALA A 119 -14.48 4.23 -13.53
N ALA A 120 -14.91 4.43 -12.28
CA ALA A 120 -16.21 3.92 -11.82
C ALA A 120 -17.38 4.60 -12.55
N ALA A 121 -17.26 5.90 -12.83
CA ALA A 121 -18.26 6.63 -13.62
C ALA A 121 -18.32 6.14 -15.08
N GLU A 122 -17.17 5.83 -15.68
CA GLU A 122 -17.10 5.26 -17.04
C GLU A 122 -17.72 3.85 -17.10
N ILE A 123 -17.49 3.03 -16.08
CA ILE A 123 -18.08 1.69 -15.96
C ILE A 123 -19.59 1.77 -15.78
N GLU A 124 -20.10 2.62 -14.89
CA GLU A 124 -21.54 2.83 -14.73
C GLU A 124 -22.20 3.37 -16.00
N SER A 125 -21.55 4.32 -16.68
CA SER A 125 -22.01 4.80 -17.99
C SER A 125 -22.07 3.67 -19.02
N ALA A 126 -21.09 2.76 -19.02
CA ALA A 126 -21.06 1.59 -19.89
C ALA A 126 -22.16 0.58 -19.55
N ARG A 127 -22.42 0.32 -18.25
CA ARG A 127 -23.53 -0.53 -17.78
C ARG A 127 -24.88 0.00 -18.28
N LEU A 128 -25.11 1.30 -18.09
CA LEU A 128 -26.32 1.99 -18.52
C LEU A 128 -26.49 1.94 -20.05
N GLN A 129 -25.45 2.27 -20.80
CA GLN A 129 -25.50 2.22 -22.26
C GLN A 129 -25.68 0.79 -22.78
N LEU A 130 -25.06 -0.22 -22.16
CA LEU A 130 -25.27 -1.61 -22.54
C LEU A 130 -26.73 -2.02 -22.36
N LEU A 131 -27.35 -1.67 -21.23
CA LEU A 131 -28.77 -1.97 -20.97
C LEU A 131 -29.65 -1.35 -22.06
N LEU A 132 -29.52 -0.05 -22.32
CA LEU A 132 -30.36 0.65 -23.29
C LEU A 132 -30.11 0.19 -24.73
N LEU A 133 -28.85 -0.05 -25.10
CA LEU A 133 -28.47 -0.56 -26.42
C LEU A 133 -28.95 -2.00 -26.67
N THR A 134 -29.35 -2.72 -25.63
CA THR A 134 -29.85 -4.09 -25.75
C THR A 134 -31.33 -4.23 -25.44
N SER A 135 -32.03 -3.16 -25.06
CA SER A 135 -33.45 -3.21 -24.65
C SER A 135 -34.37 -2.26 -25.42
N CYS A 136 -33.86 -1.22 -26.08
CA CYS A 136 -34.66 -0.19 -26.74
C CYS A 136 -34.70 -0.34 -28.27
N HIS A 137 -35.86 -0.18 -28.92
CA HIS A 137 -35.98 -0.20 -30.39
C HIS A 137 -35.36 1.05 -31.04
N ILE A 138 -35.53 2.20 -30.40
CA ILE A 138 -34.89 3.48 -30.76
C ILE A 138 -34.18 4.01 -29.52
N LEU A 139 -32.98 4.54 -29.67
CA LEU A 139 -32.22 5.14 -28.58
C LEU A 139 -31.81 6.57 -28.95
N TYR A 140 -32.27 7.54 -28.18
CA TYR A 140 -31.82 8.93 -28.25
C TYR A 140 -30.67 9.17 -27.28
N MET A 141 -29.51 9.58 -27.81
CA MET A 141 -28.35 10.00 -27.03
C MET A 141 -28.27 11.52 -26.99
N VAL A 142 -28.64 12.11 -25.86
CA VAL A 142 -28.58 13.55 -25.59
C VAL A 142 -27.16 13.97 -25.29
N LYS A 143 -26.71 15.03 -25.98
CA LYS A 143 -25.36 15.59 -25.86
C LYS A 143 -25.43 16.95 -25.20
N ASP A 144 -24.50 17.20 -24.29
CA ASP A 144 -24.40 18.51 -23.61
C ASP A 144 -23.78 19.57 -24.52
N ASP A 145 -22.99 19.14 -25.51
CA ASP A 145 -22.30 20.01 -26.44
C ASP A 145 -22.45 19.55 -27.91
N ALA A 146 -22.28 20.50 -28.84
CA ALA A 146 -22.33 20.24 -30.28
C ALA A 146 -21.01 19.61 -30.80
N ARG A 147 -20.46 18.63 -30.07
CA ARG A 147 -19.21 17.95 -30.42
C ARG A 147 -19.40 16.45 -30.56
N VAL A 148 -18.67 15.88 -31.52
CA VAL A 148 -18.60 14.42 -31.71
C VAL A 148 -17.20 13.97 -31.30
N SER A 149 -17.11 13.30 -30.15
CA SER A 149 -15.83 12.78 -29.65
C SER A 149 -15.51 11.41 -30.23
N THR A 150 -14.25 11.20 -30.62
CA THR A 150 -13.74 9.88 -31.02
C THR A 150 -13.56 8.93 -29.85
N SER A 151 -13.55 9.42 -28.60
CA SER A 151 -13.45 8.58 -27.39
C SER A 151 -14.59 7.56 -27.29
N GLN A 152 -15.79 7.90 -27.80
CA GLN A 152 -16.93 6.98 -27.84
C GLN A 152 -16.68 5.72 -28.67
N THR A 153 -15.75 5.76 -29.64
CA THR A 153 -15.41 4.58 -30.43
C THR A 153 -14.76 3.48 -29.59
N LYS A 154 -14.01 3.84 -28.53
CA LYS A 154 -13.45 2.89 -27.55
C LYS A 154 -14.61 2.19 -26.83
N LEU A 155 -15.53 2.98 -26.28
CA LEU A 155 -16.71 2.49 -25.57
C LEU A 155 -17.56 1.55 -26.44
N TYR A 156 -17.85 1.90 -27.70
CA TYR A 156 -18.63 1.03 -28.59
C TYR A 156 -17.96 -0.31 -28.88
N ARG A 157 -16.62 -0.37 -29.01
CA ARG A 157 -15.91 -1.64 -29.17
C ARG A 157 -16.04 -2.51 -27.93
N THR A 158 -15.90 -1.91 -26.74
CA THR A 158 -16.08 -2.62 -25.47
C THR A 158 -17.52 -3.10 -25.28
N LEU A 159 -18.51 -2.28 -25.61
CA LEU A 159 -19.92 -2.64 -25.51
C LEU A 159 -20.32 -3.78 -26.45
N VAL A 160 -19.68 -3.91 -27.62
CA VAL A 160 -19.87 -5.07 -28.50
C VAL A 160 -19.40 -6.36 -27.84
N GLN A 161 -18.22 -6.34 -27.21
CA GLN A 161 -17.70 -7.49 -26.45
C GLN A 161 -18.63 -7.83 -25.28
N ALA A 162 -19.07 -6.82 -24.54
CA ALA A 162 -20.02 -6.96 -23.45
C ALA A 162 -21.37 -7.55 -23.92
N LYS A 163 -21.91 -7.09 -25.06
CA LYS A 163 -23.13 -7.66 -25.68
C LYS A 163 -22.94 -9.12 -26.07
N GLN A 164 -21.76 -9.51 -26.56
CA GLN A 164 -21.48 -10.91 -26.89
C GLN A 164 -21.44 -11.80 -25.64
N GLN A 165 -20.83 -11.32 -24.54
CA GLN A 165 -20.84 -12.01 -23.25
C GLN A 165 -22.27 -12.13 -22.70
N LEU A 166 -23.06 -11.06 -22.76
CA LEU A 166 -24.48 -11.09 -22.40
C LEU A 166 -25.27 -12.12 -23.23
N GLY A 167 -25.00 -12.17 -24.54
CA GLY A 167 -25.57 -13.18 -25.43
C GLY A 167 -25.20 -14.62 -25.05
N ALA A 168 -23.99 -14.84 -24.50
CA ALA A 168 -23.57 -16.14 -23.99
C ALA A 168 -24.34 -16.51 -22.70
N LEU A 169 -24.54 -15.56 -21.79
CA LEU A 169 -25.36 -15.76 -20.57
C LEU A 169 -26.81 -16.12 -20.92
N LEU A 170 -27.40 -15.40 -21.90
CA LEU A 170 -28.75 -15.71 -22.39
C LEU A 170 -28.86 -17.12 -22.98
N LYS A 171 -27.84 -17.57 -23.72
CA LYS A 171 -27.80 -18.94 -24.27
C LYS A 171 -27.63 -20.00 -23.17
N ALA A 172 -26.83 -19.73 -22.14
CA ALA A 172 -26.65 -20.63 -21.01
C ALA A 172 -27.96 -20.80 -20.21
N GLN A 173 -28.69 -19.72 -19.98
CA GLN A 173 -30.01 -19.76 -19.34
C GLN A 173 -31.05 -20.52 -20.16
N GLY A 174 -31.06 -20.38 -21.48
CA GLY A 174 -31.98 -21.14 -22.34
C GLY A 174 -31.84 -22.67 -22.23
N LYS A 175 -30.69 -23.17 -21.74
CA LYS A 175 -30.46 -24.61 -21.53
C LYS A 175 -30.86 -25.12 -20.14
N HIS A 176 -30.91 -24.25 -19.12
CA HIS A 176 -31.06 -24.64 -17.72
C HIS A 176 -32.17 -23.88 -16.94
N GLY A 177 -32.76 -22.85 -17.51
CA GLY A 177 -33.59 -21.87 -16.80
C GLY A 177 -35.11 -22.15 -16.82
N LYS A 178 -35.80 -21.71 -15.76
CA LYS A 178 -37.27 -21.74 -15.61
C LYS A 178 -37.99 -20.57 -16.32
N VAL A 179 -37.26 -19.60 -16.88
CA VAL A 179 -37.81 -18.38 -17.51
C VAL A 179 -37.88 -18.59 -19.03
N PRO A 180 -39.03 -18.31 -19.69
CA PRO A 180 -39.15 -18.45 -21.15
C PRO A 180 -38.23 -17.47 -21.88
N THR A 181 -37.24 -18.01 -22.59
CA THR A 181 -36.35 -17.24 -23.46
C THR A 181 -36.97 -17.12 -24.85
N SER A 182 -37.40 -15.92 -25.22
CA SER A 182 -37.92 -15.63 -26.56
C SER A 182 -36.79 -15.60 -27.58
N ALA A 183 -36.94 -16.33 -28.69
CA ALA A 183 -36.01 -16.32 -29.82
C ALA A 183 -36.14 -15.07 -30.71
N SER A 184 -37.13 -14.19 -30.45
CA SER A 184 -37.38 -13.01 -31.27
C SER A 184 -36.16 -12.07 -31.31
N PRO A 185 -35.84 -11.49 -32.48
CA PRO A 185 -34.79 -10.48 -32.61
C PRO A 185 -35.11 -9.20 -31.84
N TYR A 186 -36.38 -8.99 -31.45
CA TYR A 186 -36.84 -7.86 -30.65
C TYR A 186 -36.75 -8.12 -29.14
N ALA A 187 -36.29 -9.31 -28.72
CA ALA A 187 -36.14 -9.63 -27.30
C ALA A 187 -34.97 -8.84 -26.69
N PRO A 188 -35.12 -8.29 -25.47
CA PRO A 188 -34.01 -7.66 -24.76
C PRO A 188 -32.78 -8.58 -24.67
N GLY A 189 -31.60 -8.01 -24.91
CA GLY A 189 -30.32 -8.73 -24.99
C GLY A 189 -29.93 -9.18 -26.40
N ARG A 190 -30.90 -9.35 -27.30
CA ARG A 190 -30.68 -9.63 -28.75
C ARG A 190 -30.97 -8.42 -29.63
N LEU A 191 -31.84 -7.54 -29.16
CA LEU A 191 -32.27 -6.35 -29.86
C LEU A 191 -31.10 -5.46 -30.33
N VAL A 192 -31.28 -4.81 -31.48
CA VAL A 192 -30.36 -3.81 -32.05
C VAL A 192 -31.14 -2.49 -32.27
N PRO A 193 -30.89 -1.43 -31.49
CA PRO A 193 -31.59 -0.15 -31.58
C PRO A 193 -31.23 0.63 -32.86
N VAL A 194 -32.14 1.49 -33.30
CA VAL A 194 -31.78 2.67 -34.10
C VAL A 194 -31.25 3.77 -33.18
N LEU A 195 -29.99 4.16 -33.37
CA LEU A 195 -29.33 5.20 -32.58
C LEU A 195 -29.50 6.57 -33.22
N VAL A 196 -29.99 7.53 -32.43
CA VAL A 196 -30.20 8.92 -32.83
C VAL A 196 -29.46 9.84 -31.88
N HIS A 197 -28.66 10.77 -32.41
CA HIS A 197 -27.93 11.74 -31.58
C HIS A 197 -28.70 13.06 -31.49
N VAL A 198 -28.91 13.53 -30.25
CA VAL A 198 -29.56 14.82 -29.97
C VAL A 198 -28.49 15.84 -29.62
N PHE A 199 -28.36 16.90 -30.42
CA PHE A 199 -27.37 17.95 -30.22
C PHE A 199 -28.02 19.29 -29.85
N PRO A 200 -27.37 20.09 -28.97
CA PRO A 200 -27.80 21.44 -28.70
C PRO A 200 -27.45 22.33 -29.90
N LEU A 201 -28.43 23.06 -30.38
CA LEU A 201 -28.23 24.10 -31.39
C LEU A 201 -27.42 25.25 -30.78
N PRO A 202 -26.32 25.69 -31.44
CA PRO A 202 -25.61 26.91 -31.06
C PRO A 202 -26.56 28.11 -31.00
N THR A 203 -26.40 28.96 -29.98
CA THR A 203 -27.26 30.12 -29.72
C THR A 203 -27.29 31.11 -30.89
N GLU A 204 -26.21 31.19 -31.66
CA GLU A 204 -26.07 32.03 -32.85
C GLU A 204 -26.98 31.64 -34.02
N LEU A 205 -27.54 30.41 -34.00
CA LEU A 205 -28.34 29.84 -35.09
C LEU A 205 -29.86 29.88 -34.79
N ALA A 206 -30.30 30.71 -33.84
CA ALA A 206 -31.67 30.74 -33.32
C ALA A 206 -32.76 30.75 -34.40
N VAL A 207 -33.76 29.87 -34.24
CA VAL A 207 -34.75 29.45 -35.25
C VAL A 207 -35.96 30.39 -35.33
N ARG A 208 -35.76 31.71 -35.20
CA ARG A 208 -36.88 32.67 -35.27
C ARG A 208 -37.21 33.16 -36.69
N SER A 209 -36.52 32.64 -37.72
CA SER A 209 -36.65 33.06 -39.12
C SER A 209 -36.54 31.86 -40.08
N ASN A 210 -37.09 31.98 -41.29
CA ASN A 210 -36.84 31.02 -42.39
C ASN A 210 -35.34 30.77 -42.63
N LYS A 211 -34.50 31.78 -42.38
CA LYS A 211 -33.03 31.65 -42.42
C LYS A 211 -32.51 30.70 -41.32
N GLY A 212 -33.15 30.68 -40.16
CA GLY A 212 -32.85 29.77 -39.04
C GLY A 212 -33.17 28.31 -39.35
N ARG A 213 -34.27 28.01 -40.06
CA ARG A 213 -34.57 26.64 -40.52
C ARG A 213 -33.50 26.10 -41.48
N ALA A 214 -33.03 26.91 -42.43
CA ALA A 214 -31.96 26.53 -43.35
C ALA A 214 -30.63 26.30 -42.61
N ALA A 215 -30.30 27.16 -41.64
CA ALA A 215 -29.11 27.00 -40.82
C ALA A 215 -29.16 25.74 -39.95
N MET A 216 -30.32 25.44 -39.35
CA MET A 216 -30.58 24.20 -38.61
C MET A 216 -30.34 22.96 -39.48
N MET A 217 -30.90 22.91 -40.69
CA MET A 217 -30.68 21.78 -41.61
C MET A 217 -29.22 21.63 -42.02
N THR A 218 -28.50 22.75 -42.18
CA THR A 218 -27.06 22.75 -42.46
C THR A 218 -26.26 22.20 -41.28
N PHE A 219 -26.63 22.60 -40.06
CA PHE A 219 -26.05 22.09 -38.82
C PHE A 219 -26.28 20.58 -38.68
N CYS A 220 -27.51 20.09 -38.86
CA CYS A 220 -27.82 18.65 -38.82
C CYS A 220 -26.95 17.87 -39.80
N LYS A 221 -26.89 18.27 -41.08
CA LYS A 221 -26.06 17.61 -42.10
C LYS A 221 -24.57 17.61 -41.74
N ALA A 222 -24.06 18.70 -41.17
CA ALA A 222 -22.68 18.78 -40.72
C ALA A 222 -22.41 17.81 -39.56
N MET A 223 -23.33 17.71 -38.60
CA MET A 223 -23.23 16.77 -37.47
C MET A 223 -23.39 15.32 -37.91
N GLU A 224 -24.30 15.03 -38.83
CA GLU A 224 -24.45 13.70 -39.46
C GLU A 224 -23.14 13.27 -40.14
N SER A 225 -22.52 14.16 -40.91
CA SER A 225 -21.24 13.89 -41.57
C SER A 225 -20.14 13.59 -40.55
N LYS A 226 -20.11 14.32 -39.42
CA LYS A 226 -19.16 14.06 -38.32
C LYS A 226 -19.42 12.72 -37.64
N VAL A 227 -20.67 12.40 -37.29
CA VAL A 227 -21.06 11.11 -36.71
C VAL A 227 -20.67 9.97 -37.65
N GLN A 228 -21.00 10.08 -38.94
CA GLN A 228 -20.63 9.09 -39.96
C GLN A 228 -19.11 8.93 -40.08
N ALA A 229 -18.34 10.01 -40.01
CA ALA A 229 -16.88 9.94 -40.02
C ALA A 229 -16.32 9.23 -38.78
N THR A 230 -16.92 9.44 -37.60
CA THR A 230 -16.50 8.80 -36.34
C THR A 230 -16.82 7.31 -36.29
N ILE A 231 -17.95 6.89 -36.86
CA ILE A 231 -18.36 5.47 -36.87
C ILE A 231 -17.71 4.67 -38.01
N LYS A 232 -17.29 5.31 -39.12
CA LYS A 232 -16.72 4.63 -40.29
C LYS A 232 -15.54 3.69 -39.96
N PRO A 233 -14.64 4.02 -39.02
CA PRO A 233 -13.57 3.12 -38.58
C PRO A 233 -14.05 1.92 -37.75
N LEU A 234 -15.29 1.93 -37.26
CA LEU A 234 -15.86 0.78 -36.56
C LEU A 234 -16.15 -0.31 -37.59
N ARG A 235 -15.69 -1.53 -37.33
CA ARG A 235 -15.90 -2.66 -38.25
C ARG A 235 -17.41 -2.93 -38.41
N SER A 236 -17.80 -3.58 -39.51
CA SER A 236 -19.20 -3.87 -39.90
C SER A 236 -20.03 -4.66 -38.88
N HIS A 237 -19.39 -5.22 -37.86
CA HIS A 237 -20.03 -5.92 -36.74
C HIS A 237 -20.46 -5.00 -35.60
N VAL A 238 -20.12 -3.71 -35.61
CA VAL A 238 -20.51 -2.74 -34.56
C VAL A 238 -21.76 -1.97 -34.97
N VAL A 239 -21.74 -1.39 -36.17
CA VAL A 239 -22.78 -0.48 -36.67
C VAL A 239 -23.25 -0.90 -38.05
N SER A 240 -24.48 -0.55 -38.39
CA SER A 240 -24.96 -0.59 -39.77
C SER A 240 -25.88 0.54 -40.13
N VAL A 241 -25.91 0.90 -41.41
CA VAL A 241 -26.80 1.94 -41.93
C VAL A 241 -28.00 1.26 -42.58
N VAL A 242 -29.18 1.44 -42.01
CA VAL A 242 -30.45 0.84 -42.47
C VAL A 242 -31.57 1.84 -42.22
N ARG A 243 -32.44 2.06 -43.21
CA ARG A 243 -33.63 2.91 -43.04
C ARG A 243 -34.69 2.18 -42.22
N LEU A 244 -35.45 2.90 -41.41
CA LEU A 244 -36.49 2.35 -40.54
C LEU A 244 -37.46 1.40 -41.26
N LYS A 245 -37.89 1.74 -42.48
CA LYS A 245 -38.80 0.90 -43.27
C LYS A 245 -38.21 -0.46 -43.68
N ASP A 246 -36.88 -0.54 -43.80
CA ASP A 246 -36.15 -1.73 -44.24
C ASP A 246 -35.70 -2.57 -43.02
N LEU A 247 -35.89 -2.07 -41.80
CA LEU A 247 -35.42 -2.66 -40.55
C LEU A 247 -35.98 -4.07 -40.28
N PRO A 248 -37.30 -4.35 -40.43
CA PRO A 248 -37.85 -5.69 -40.15
C PRO A 248 -37.19 -6.77 -41.00
N SER A 249 -36.99 -6.49 -42.30
CA SER A 249 -36.33 -7.40 -43.24
C SER A 249 -34.87 -7.69 -42.91
N GLN A 250 -34.16 -6.71 -42.32
CA GLN A 250 -32.74 -6.84 -41.95
C GLN A 250 -32.55 -7.60 -40.64
N LEU A 251 -33.51 -7.49 -39.71
CA LEU A 251 -33.50 -8.20 -38.43
C LEU A 251 -33.76 -9.70 -38.63
N ALA A 252 -34.66 -10.07 -39.57
CA ALA A 252 -34.90 -11.45 -39.99
C ALA A 252 -33.64 -12.15 -40.56
N ALA A 253 -32.70 -11.37 -41.11
CA ALA A 253 -31.48 -11.90 -41.74
C ALA A 253 -30.36 -12.27 -40.73
N GLY A 254 -30.64 -12.36 -39.43
CA GLY A 254 -29.70 -12.87 -38.42
C GLY A 254 -28.50 -11.95 -38.12
N ARG A 255 -28.73 -10.63 -38.15
CA ARG A 255 -27.69 -9.60 -37.88
C ARG A 255 -27.72 -9.03 -36.45
N ASP A 256 -28.20 -9.83 -35.51
CA ASP A 256 -28.34 -9.60 -34.06
C ASP A 256 -27.00 -9.39 -33.31
N ARG A 257 -25.86 -9.54 -34.01
CA ARG A 257 -24.51 -9.31 -33.45
C ARG A 257 -24.07 -7.84 -33.42
N ARG A 258 -24.82 -6.93 -34.05
CA ARG A 258 -24.49 -5.50 -34.10
C ARG A 258 -24.84 -4.79 -32.80
N LEU A 259 -24.18 -3.69 -32.50
CA LEU A 259 -24.48 -2.87 -31.33
C LEU A 259 -25.68 -1.95 -31.60
N PHE A 260 -25.68 -1.25 -32.74
CA PHE A 260 -26.77 -0.35 -33.13
C PHE A 260 -26.84 -0.15 -34.65
N ILE A 261 -27.95 0.45 -35.09
CA ILE A 261 -28.25 0.82 -36.47
C ILE A 261 -28.36 2.34 -36.56
N ILE A 262 -27.99 2.90 -37.71
CA ILE A 262 -28.20 4.32 -38.02
C ILE A 262 -29.17 4.41 -39.20
N ASP A 263 -30.23 5.18 -39.00
CA ASP A 263 -31.12 5.57 -40.08
C ASP A 263 -30.58 6.85 -40.75
N PRO A 264 -30.16 6.79 -42.03
CA PRO A 264 -29.64 7.97 -42.73
C PRO A 264 -30.69 9.07 -42.90
N SER A 265 -31.97 8.79 -42.69
CA SER A 265 -33.04 9.79 -42.71
C SER A 265 -33.27 10.47 -41.35
N HIS A 266 -32.73 9.94 -40.26
CA HIS A 266 -32.97 10.43 -38.91
C HIS A 266 -31.80 10.10 -37.96
N THR A 267 -30.58 10.52 -38.32
CA THR A 267 -29.38 10.26 -37.50
C THR A 267 -29.17 11.32 -36.43
N VAL A 268 -29.51 12.59 -36.74
CA VAL A 268 -29.30 13.75 -35.87
C VAL A 268 -30.61 14.50 -35.66
N VAL A 269 -30.89 14.82 -34.40
CA VAL A 269 -31.92 15.77 -34.00
C VAL A 269 -31.22 16.95 -33.34
N ALA A 270 -31.45 18.16 -33.85
CA ALA A 270 -30.92 19.36 -33.25
C ALA A 270 -32.07 20.07 -32.52
N VAL A 271 -31.88 20.28 -31.22
CA VAL A 271 -32.85 20.91 -30.33
C VAL A 271 -32.25 22.18 -29.74
N THR A 272 -33.08 23.06 -29.18
CA THR A 272 -32.56 24.27 -28.53
C THR A 272 -31.65 23.93 -27.35
N ARG A 273 -30.66 24.79 -27.06
CA ARG A 273 -29.73 24.56 -25.93
C ARG A 273 -30.48 24.32 -24.62
N LYS A 274 -31.58 25.04 -24.35
CA LYS A 274 -32.41 24.86 -23.15
C LYS A 274 -33.01 23.46 -22.99
N VAL A 275 -33.21 22.74 -24.10
CA VAL A 275 -33.76 21.36 -24.11
C VAL A 275 -32.62 20.33 -24.06
N ALA A 276 -31.51 20.59 -24.74
CA ALA A 276 -30.37 19.67 -24.77
C ALA A 276 -29.35 19.85 -23.63
N THR A 277 -29.43 20.92 -22.83
CA THR A 277 -28.55 21.16 -21.69
C THR A 277 -29.35 21.43 -20.42
N GLY A 278 -28.68 21.34 -19.26
CA GLY A 278 -29.25 21.68 -17.95
C GLY A 278 -29.58 23.17 -17.80
N ASP A 279 -29.18 24.03 -18.74
CA ASP A 279 -29.29 25.49 -18.68
C ASP A 279 -30.75 25.97 -18.86
N CYS A 280 -31.57 25.80 -17.83
CA CYS A 280 -32.83 26.52 -17.69
C CYS A 280 -32.57 27.80 -16.89
N ASP A 281 -32.06 28.83 -17.55
CA ASP A 281 -31.81 30.13 -16.89
C ASP A 281 -33.13 30.88 -16.64
N LEU A 282 -33.80 30.52 -15.55
CA LEU A 282 -35.01 31.21 -15.06
C LEU A 282 -34.73 32.68 -14.79
N LEU A 283 -33.50 33.04 -14.40
CA LEU A 283 -33.11 34.43 -14.13
C LEU A 283 -33.03 35.23 -15.43
N ALA A 284 -32.41 34.71 -16.49
CA ALA A 284 -32.42 35.37 -17.80
C ALA A 284 -33.83 35.47 -18.38
N ARG A 285 -34.70 34.50 -18.11
CA ARG A 285 -36.12 34.57 -18.51
C ARG A 285 -36.87 35.64 -17.72
N MET A 286 -36.65 35.71 -16.41
CA MET A 286 -37.23 36.74 -15.56
C MET A 286 -36.73 38.12 -15.98
N ALA A 287 -35.44 38.27 -16.27
CA ALA A 287 -34.85 39.49 -16.82
C ALA A 287 -35.53 39.88 -18.14
N SER A 288 -35.69 38.96 -19.08
CA SER A 288 -36.39 39.24 -20.36
C SER A 288 -37.84 39.68 -20.16
N VAL A 289 -38.57 39.10 -19.19
CA VAL A 289 -39.94 39.50 -18.86
C VAL A 289 -39.96 40.89 -18.21
N LEU A 290 -39.00 41.18 -17.34
CA LEU A 290 -38.84 42.49 -16.70
C LEU A 290 -38.49 43.59 -17.71
N ASP A 291 -37.63 43.29 -18.68
CA ASP A 291 -37.28 44.20 -19.78
C ASP A 291 -38.52 44.50 -20.65
N LEU A 292 -39.29 43.48 -20.99
CA LEU A 292 -40.57 43.63 -21.70
C LEU A 292 -41.57 44.49 -20.90
N ALA A 293 -41.68 44.27 -19.60
CA ALA A 293 -42.53 45.07 -18.71
C ALA A 293 -42.09 46.54 -18.66
N GLY A 294 -40.78 46.81 -18.69
CA GLY A 294 -40.21 48.15 -18.74
C GLY A 294 -40.51 48.92 -20.03
N THR A 295 -40.81 48.22 -21.13
CA THR A 295 -41.11 48.83 -22.45
C THR A 295 -42.59 49.15 -22.69
N GLY A 296 -43.46 49.01 -21.69
CA GLY A 296 -44.90 49.26 -21.83
C GLY A 296 -45.66 48.15 -22.56
N ALA A 297 -45.13 46.92 -22.53
CA ALA A 297 -45.78 45.75 -23.11
C ALA A 297 -47.16 45.50 -22.47
N THR A 298 -48.11 45.07 -23.28
CA THR A 298 -49.46 44.74 -22.82
C THR A 298 -49.46 43.49 -21.92
N THR A 299 -50.43 43.35 -21.03
CA THR A 299 -50.61 42.14 -20.20
C THR A 299 -50.69 40.87 -21.05
N LYS A 300 -51.27 40.93 -22.25
CA LYS A 300 -51.27 39.79 -23.19
C LYS A 300 -49.88 39.40 -23.69
N GLN A 301 -48.96 40.36 -23.83
CA GLN A 301 -47.58 40.10 -24.24
C GLN A 301 -46.72 39.58 -23.07
N LEU A 302 -46.98 40.07 -21.85
CA LEU A 302 -46.31 39.61 -20.62
C LEU A 302 -46.71 38.18 -20.23
N PHE A 303 -47.96 37.80 -20.50
CA PHE A 303 -48.52 36.47 -20.21
C PHE A 303 -48.70 35.62 -21.47
N GLN A 304 -48.02 35.94 -22.58
CA GLN A 304 -48.04 35.06 -23.74
C GLN A 304 -47.45 33.71 -23.30
N PRO A 305 -48.12 32.57 -23.60
CA PRO A 305 -47.55 31.25 -23.36
C PRO A 305 -46.17 31.22 -23.96
N LEU A 306 -45.20 30.78 -23.18
CA LEU A 306 -43.81 30.70 -23.59
C LEU A 306 -43.77 29.91 -24.90
N GLU A 307 -43.50 30.58 -26.01
CA GLU A 307 -43.39 29.91 -27.31
C GLU A 307 -42.33 28.83 -27.17
N ASP A 308 -42.69 27.62 -27.60
CA ASP A 308 -41.75 26.52 -27.59
C ASP A 308 -40.67 26.85 -28.63
N GLU A 309 -39.51 27.33 -28.16
CA GLU A 309 -38.41 27.78 -29.03
C GLU A 309 -37.93 26.66 -29.98
N ASP A 310 -38.23 25.40 -29.66
CA ASP A 310 -37.98 24.25 -30.51
C ASP A 310 -39.23 23.80 -31.31
N SER A 311 -39.52 24.52 -32.39
CA SER A 311 -40.63 24.20 -33.30
C SER A 311 -40.31 23.11 -34.33
N ILE A 312 -39.10 22.56 -34.35
CA ILE A 312 -38.63 21.69 -35.44
C ILE A 312 -38.04 20.38 -34.93
N GLY A 313 -37.06 20.43 -34.01
CA GLY A 313 -36.29 19.27 -33.58
C GLY A 313 -37.15 18.23 -32.88
N VAL A 314 -37.74 18.60 -31.72
CA VAL A 314 -38.64 17.73 -30.95
C VAL A 314 -39.86 17.25 -31.77
N PRO A 315 -40.60 18.12 -32.48
CA PRO A 315 -41.73 17.66 -33.32
C PRO A 315 -41.33 16.62 -34.38
N HIS A 316 -40.15 16.79 -35.02
CA HIS A 316 -39.65 15.82 -35.98
C HIS A 316 -39.26 14.49 -35.32
N ALA A 317 -38.73 14.50 -34.10
CA ALA A 317 -38.47 13.30 -33.33
C ALA A 317 -39.77 12.56 -32.96
N ILE A 318 -40.80 13.29 -32.52
CA ILE A 318 -42.13 12.70 -32.22
C ILE A 318 -42.73 12.06 -33.48
N GLN A 319 -42.69 12.75 -34.62
CA GLN A 319 -43.16 12.21 -35.90
C GLN A 319 -42.41 10.93 -36.31
N TYR A 320 -41.09 10.89 -36.08
CA TYR A 320 -40.28 9.72 -36.35
C TYR A 320 -40.66 8.53 -35.44
N ILE A 321 -40.88 8.78 -34.15
CA ILE A 321 -41.36 7.76 -33.20
C ILE A 321 -42.71 7.21 -33.64
N SER A 322 -43.70 8.06 -33.95
CA SER A 322 -45.01 7.60 -34.43
C SER A 322 -44.88 6.72 -35.68
N LYS A 323 -44.06 7.13 -36.64
CA LYS A 323 -43.77 6.32 -37.83
C LYS A 323 -43.12 4.98 -37.50
N ALA A 324 -42.23 4.94 -36.50
CA ALA A 324 -41.60 3.70 -36.07
C ALA A 324 -42.57 2.76 -35.37
N VAL A 325 -43.47 3.29 -34.55
CA VAL A 325 -44.57 2.54 -33.95
C VAL A 325 -45.41 1.87 -35.04
N ASP A 326 -45.83 2.64 -36.05
CA ASP A 326 -46.61 2.11 -37.17
C ASP A 326 -45.87 1.00 -37.93
N VAL A 327 -44.62 1.25 -38.33
CA VAL A 327 -43.82 0.30 -39.14
C VAL A 327 -43.53 -0.98 -38.36
N LEU A 328 -43.17 -0.89 -37.08
CA LEU A 328 -42.81 -2.06 -36.29
C LEU A 328 -44.05 -2.89 -35.92
N LEU A 329 -45.18 -2.25 -35.59
CA LEU A 329 -46.42 -2.96 -35.22
C LEU A 329 -47.17 -3.54 -36.43
N GLN A 330 -47.12 -2.90 -37.61
CA GLN A 330 -47.79 -3.44 -38.81
C GLN A 330 -47.16 -4.75 -39.32
N ASN A 331 -45.91 -5.04 -38.96
CA ASN A 331 -45.20 -6.26 -39.35
C ASN A 331 -45.33 -7.44 -38.34
N SER A 332 -46.24 -7.33 -37.36
CA SER A 332 -46.41 -8.31 -36.27
C SER A 332 -46.96 -9.69 -36.67
N GLY A 333 -47.28 -9.91 -37.95
CA GLY A 333 -47.92 -11.15 -38.43
C GLY A 333 -46.98 -12.36 -38.61
N ALA A 334 -45.67 -12.20 -38.45
CA ALA A 334 -44.68 -13.27 -38.58
C ALA A 334 -44.20 -13.79 -37.21
N ALA A 335 -43.57 -14.96 -37.17
CA ALA A 335 -42.95 -15.57 -35.97
C ALA A 335 -41.87 -14.68 -35.29
N GLU A 336 -41.55 -13.53 -35.88
CA GLU A 336 -40.59 -12.52 -35.45
C GLU A 336 -41.28 -11.21 -35.04
N SER A 337 -42.42 -11.27 -34.33
CA SER A 337 -43.14 -10.08 -33.90
C SER A 337 -42.48 -9.36 -32.71
N ILE A 338 -42.85 -8.09 -32.49
CA ILE A 338 -42.53 -7.36 -31.25
C ILE A 338 -43.10 -8.14 -30.06
N LEU A 339 -42.35 -8.16 -28.95
CA LEU A 339 -42.79 -8.83 -27.74
C LEU A 339 -43.93 -8.07 -27.05
N PRO A 340 -44.89 -8.78 -26.46
CA PRO A 340 -45.78 -8.23 -25.44
C PRO A 340 -45.01 -7.53 -24.32
N LEU A 341 -45.56 -6.44 -23.80
CA LEU A 341 -44.94 -5.63 -22.76
C LEU A 341 -44.52 -6.46 -21.54
N GLY A 342 -45.40 -7.34 -21.05
CA GLY A 342 -45.09 -8.17 -19.90
C GLY A 342 -43.91 -9.12 -20.11
N LEU A 343 -43.75 -9.68 -21.33
CA LEU A 343 -42.60 -10.52 -21.67
C LEU A 343 -41.32 -9.72 -21.82
N TRP A 344 -41.40 -8.56 -22.47
CA TRP A 344 -40.27 -7.63 -22.60
C TRP A 344 -39.78 -7.19 -21.22
N LEU A 345 -40.68 -6.86 -20.30
CA LEU A 345 -40.35 -6.40 -18.95
C LEU A 345 -39.62 -7.47 -18.13
N ARG A 346 -40.05 -8.75 -18.20
CA ARG A 346 -39.32 -9.87 -17.56
C ARG A 346 -37.89 -9.97 -18.05
N HIS A 347 -37.69 -9.81 -19.37
CA HIS A 347 -36.36 -9.91 -19.97
C HIS A 347 -35.48 -8.75 -19.53
N VAL A 348 -35.99 -7.52 -19.53
CA VAL A 348 -35.21 -6.35 -19.06
C VAL A 348 -34.88 -6.44 -17.58
N GLN A 349 -35.80 -6.90 -16.72
CA GLN A 349 -35.49 -7.10 -15.30
C GLN A 349 -34.34 -8.10 -15.09
N GLN A 350 -34.29 -9.16 -15.89
CA GLN A 350 -33.18 -10.11 -15.85
C GLN A 350 -31.86 -9.47 -16.30
N LEU A 351 -31.88 -8.63 -17.33
CA LEU A 351 -30.70 -7.88 -17.78
C LEU A 351 -30.23 -6.90 -16.70
N VAL A 352 -31.15 -6.19 -16.04
CA VAL A 352 -30.83 -5.28 -14.94
C VAL A 352 -30.16 -6.07 -13.79
N GLN A 353 -30.68 -7.24 -13.44
CA GLN A 353 -30.05 -8.09 -12.42
C GLN A 353 -28.63 -8.49 -12.81
N TRP A 354 -28.39 -8.92 -14.05
CA TRP A 354 -27.04 -9.32 -14.46
C TRP A 354 -26.05 -8.17 -14.62
N ILE A 355 -26.50 -7.02 -15.11
CA ILE A 355 -25.63 -5.87 -15.40
C ILE A 355 -25.31 -5.11 -14.11
N PHE A 356 -26.29 -4.89 -13.23
CA PHE A 356 -26.13 -4.05 -12.04
C PHE A 356 -26.12 -4.85 -10.73
N GLY A 357 -26.86 -5.95 -10.63
CA GLY A 357 -26.97 -6.73 -9.39
C GLY A 357 -25.82 -7.72 -9.20
N ASP A 358 -25.60 -8.58 -10.20
CA ASP A 358 -24.62 -9.68 -10.16
C ASP A 358 -23.24 -9.26 -10.71
N ASP A 359 -23.16 -8.08 -11.35
CA ASP A 359 -21.98 -7.57 -12.06
C ASP A 359 -21.32 -8.58 -13.01
N ALA A 360 -22.13 -9.34 -13.74
CA ALA A 360 -21.66 -10.50 -14.50
C ALA A 360 -20.74 -10.15 -15.69
N ILE A 361 -20.68 -8.88 -16.10
CA ILE A 361 -20.03 -8.43 -17.33
C ILE A 361 -18.83 -7.52 -17.07
N PHE A 362 -18.96 -6.58 -16.13
CA PHE A 362 -17.95 -5.56 -15.82
C PHE A 362 -17.30 -5.80 -14.46
N HIS A 363 -17.21 -7.05 -14.00
CA HIS A 363 -16.52 -7.38 -12.75
C HIS A 363 -15.04 -7.03 -12.83
N ALA A 364 -14.51 -6.48 -11.74
CA ALA A 364 -13.08 -6.28 -11.58
C ALA A 364 -12.37 -7.65 -11.48
N PRO A 365 -11.20 -7.82 -12.09
CA PRO A 365 -10.42 -9.04 -11.93
C PRO A 365 -9.99 -9.21 -10.47
N THR A 366 -10.08 -10.44 -9.95
CA THR A 366 -9.56 -10.73 -8.60
C THR A 366 -8.03 -10.91 -8.65
N SER A 367 -7.35 -10.71 -7.51
CA SER A 367 -5.87 -10.75 -7.43
C SER A 367 -5.25 -12.07 -7.90
N ASP A 368 -6.03 -13.14 -7.92
CA ASP A 368 -5.59 -14.49 -8.24
C ASP A 368 -5.81 -14.84 -9.73
N ASP A 369 -6.55 -14.03 -10.48
CA ASP A 369 -6.96 -14.29 -11.87
C ASP A 369 -5.98 -13.76 -12.93
N TYR A 370 -4.82 -13.25 -12.53
CA TYR A 370 -3.85 -12.64 -13.43
C TYR A 370 -3.01 -13.70 -14.16
N GLU A 371 -3.67 -14.47 -15.01
CA GLU A 371 -3.01 -15.17 -16.10
C GLU A 371 -2.90 -14.25 -17.31
N PRO A 372 -1.76 -14.22 -18.01
CA PRO A 372 -1.61 -13.45 -19.24
C PRO A 372 -2.60 -13.97 -20.30
N LYS A 373 -3.64 -13.19 -20.59
CA LYS A 373 -4.66 -13.48 -21.59
C LYS A 373 -4.42 -12.66 -22.85
N ASP A 374 -4.67 -13.25 -24.02
CA ASP A 374 -4.53 -12.57 -25.32
C ASP A 374 -5.55 -11.44 -25.55
N ALA A 375 -6.62 -11.38 -24.73
CA ALA A 375 -7.69 -10.39 -24.86
C ALA A 375 -8.10 -9.82 -23.50
N LEU A 376 -8.19 -8.49 -23.43
CA LEU A 376 -8.70 -7.74 -22.27
C LEU A 376 -10.19 -8.03 -22.04
N THR A 377 -10.59 -8.09 -20.78
CA THR A 377 -11.99 -8.09 -20.37
C THR A 377 -12.64 -6.71 -20.62
N PRO A 378 -13.98 -6.60 -20.68
CA PRO A 378 -14.64 -5.31 -20.81
C PRO A 378 -14.29 -4.31 -19.71
N PHE A 379 -14.06 -4.79 -18.48
CA PHE A 379 -13.61 -3.96 -17.36
C PHE A 379 -12.23 -3.38 -17.63
N GLU A 380 -11.24 -4.23 -17.93
CA GLU A 380 -9.85 -3.79 -18.20
C GLU A 380 -9.76 -2.87 -19.43
N ALA A 381 -10.60 -3.14 -20.45
CA ALA A 381 -10.69 -2.30 -21.63
C ALA A 381 -11.22 -0.89 -21.31
N LEU A 382 -12.08 -0.72 -20.29
CA LEU A 382 -12.53 0.59 -19.82
C LEU A 382 -11.48 1.22 -18.90
N ASP A 383 -11.05 0.51 -17.85
CA ASP A 383 -10.03 0.96 -16.90
C ASP A 383 -8.60 0.78 -17.44
N THR A 384 -8.30 1.51 -18.51
CA THR A 384 -6.97 1.46 -19.14
C THR A 384 -5.86 1.95 -18.22
N VAL A 385 -6.16 2.84 -17.29
CA VAL A 385 -5.16 3.39 -16.36
C VAL A 385 -4.85 2.39 -15.26
N GLY A 386 -5.87 1.78 -14.64
CA GLY A 386 -5.68 0.72 -13.64
C GLY A 386 -5.01 -0.51 -14.24
N THR A 387 -5.46 -0.96 -15.41
CA THR A 387 -4.84 -2.09 -16.13
C THR A 387 -3.36 -1.83 -16.42
N PHE A 388 -3.02 -0.67 -16.99
CA PHE A 388 -1.61 -0.32 -17.24
C PHE A 388 -0.78 -0.25 -15.95
N ALA A 389 -1.34 0.32 -14.88
CA ALA A 389 -0.68 0.43 -13.59
C ALA A 389 -0.41 -0.95 -12.98
N HIS A 390 -1.35 -1.89 -13.12
CA HIS A 390 -1.18 -3.28 -12.72
C HIS A 390 -0.09 -3.98 -13.56
N ASP A 391 -0.17 -3.93 -14.89
CA ASP A 391 0.77 -4.57 -15.82
C ASP A 391 2.22 -4.10 -15.59
N LEU A 392 2.40 -2.82 -15.30
CA LEU A 392 3.68 -2.24 -14.93
C LEU A 392 4.26 -2.88 -13.67
N CYS A 393 3.43 -3.04 -12.62
CA CYS A 393 3.83 -3.73 -11.39
C CYS A 393 4.15 -5.21 -11.64
N ALA A 394 3.29 -5.91 -12.39
CA ALA A 394 3.48 -7.32 -12.72
C ALA A 394 4.78 -7.56 -13.50
N ARG A 395 5.14 -6.66 -14.42
CA ARG A 395 6.40 -6.72 -15.17
C ARG A 395 7.63 -6.45 -14.30
N GLU A 396 7.55 -5.49 -13.38
CA GLU A 396 8.67 -5.12 -12.52
C GLU A 396 8.87 -6.08 -11.33
N TYR A 397 7.84 -6.82 -10.94
CA TYR A 397 7.87 -7.82 -9.86
C TYR A 397 9.01 -8.85 -10.02
N PRO A 398 9.10 -9.63 -11.11
CA PRO A 398 10.15 -10.64 -11.26
C PRO A 398 11.55 -10.01 -11.32
N ALA A 399 11.68 -8.80 -11.89
CA ALA A 399 12.92 -8.07 -11.94
C ALA A 399 13.39 -7.63 -10.54
N ALA A 400 12.47 -7.22 -9.67
CA ALA A 400 12.76 -6.84 -8.29
C ALA A 400 13.24 -8.04 -7.46
N VAL A 401 12.54 -9.17 -7.52
CA VAL A 401 12.95 -10.41 -6.83
C VAL A 401 14.31 -10.89 -7.35
N LYS A 402 14.53 -10.85 -8.67
CA LYS A 402 15.83 -11.19 -9.27
C LYS A 402 16.96 -10.29 -8.78
N ARG A 403 16.72 -8.98 -8.65
CA ARG A 403 17.71 -8.02 -8.10
C ARG A 403 18.12 -8.40 -6.67
N TYR A 404 17.14 -8.70 -5.82
CA TYR A 404 17.40 -9.17 -4.46
C TYR A 404 18.26 -10.45 -4.43
N LEU A 405 17.91 -11.44 -5.26
CA LEU A 405 18.62 -12.73 -5.32
C LEU A 405 20.05 -12.62 -5.87
N ALA A 406 20.34 -11.60 -6.67
CA ALA A 406 21.64 -11.36 -7.28
C ALA A 406 22.63 -10.62 -6.36
N GLU A 407 22.17 -10.00 -5.26
CA GLU A 407 23.06 -9.31 -4.32
C GLU A 407 23.99 -10.29 -3.59
N ARG A 408 25.27 -9.92 -3.48
CA ARG A 408 26.33 -10.68 -2.78
C ARG A 408 26.62 -10.07 -1.41
N PRO A 409 27.00 -10.87 -0.39
CA PRO A 409 26.99 -12.35 -0.35
C PRO A 409 25.56 -12.93 -0.39
N GLU A 410 25.40 -14.17 -0.84
CA GLU A 410 24.07 -14.81 -1.00
C GLU A 410 23.37 -15.03 0.34
N ALA A 411 24.12 -15.49 1.34
CA ALA A 411 23.63 -15.67 2.69
C ALA A 411 23.88 -14.42 3.55
N CYS A 412 22.90 -14.05 4.37
CA CYS A 412 23.00 -12.85 5.20
C CYS A 412 22.20 -12.96 6.51
N SER A 413 22.55 -12.12 7.49
CA SER A 413 21.85 -11.96 8.77
C SER A 413 20.52 -11.23 8.58
N SER A 414 19.68 -11.23 9.62
CA SER A 414 18.36 -10.59 9.61
C SER A 414 18.44 -9.08 9.35
N SER A 415 19.45 -8.40 9.90
CA SER A 415 19.65 -6.96 9.71
C SER A 415 20.02 -6.59 8.26
N VAL A 416 20.91 -7.38 7.64
CA VAL A 416 21.30 -7.18 6.25
C VAL A 416 20.16 -7.54 5.30
N HIS A 417 19.41 -8.60 5.59
CA HIS A 417 18.21 -8.96 4.86
C HIS A 417 17.18 -7.82 4.84
N ALA A 418 16.85 -7.25 6.01
CA ALA A 418 15.90 -6.14 6.11
C ALA A 418 16.33 -4.93 5.25
N ALA A 419 17.62 -4.54 5.32
CA ALA A 419 18.16 -3.45 4.51
C ALA A 419 18.16 -3.75 2.99
N ARG A 420 18.32 -5.03 2.59
CA ARG A 420 18.22 -5.45 1.18
C ARG A 420 16.79 -5.40 0.67
N VAL A 421 15.83 -5.87 1.46
CA VAL A 421 14.40 -5.82 1.13
C VAL A 421 13.98 -4.36 0.98
N GLU A 422 14.33 -3.49 1.93
CA GLU A 422 14.02 -2.06 1.86
C GLU A 422 14.54 -1.41 0.57
N ARG A 423 15.82 -1.61 0.23
CA ARG A 423 16.39 -1.09 -1.03
C ARG A 423 15.70 -1.63 -2.26
N THR A 424 15.36 -2.92 -2.27
CA THR A 424 14.62 -3.57 -3.36
C THR A 424 13.25 -2.93 -3.55
N LEU A 425 12.52 -2.68 -2.46
CA LEU A 425 11.21 -2.05 -2.46
C LEU A 425 11.25 -0.58 -2.87
N VAL A 426 12.26 0.18 -2.44
CA VAL A 426 12.48 1.57 -2.86
C VAL A 426 12.68 1.64 -4.37
N GLU A 427 13.53 0.78 -4.92
CA GLU A 427 13.79 0.73 -6.36
C GLU A 427 12.57 0.26 -7.16
N PHE A 428 11.84 -0.74 -6.66
CA PHE A 428 10.56 -1.16 -7.26
C PHE A 428 9.57 0.02 -7.34
N LYS A 429 9.34 0.72 -6.22
CA LYS A 429 8.46 1.90 -6.17
C LYS A 429 8.94 3.03 -7.08
N ARG A 430 10.24 3.16 -7.31
CA ARG A 430 10.83 4.12 -8.26
C ARG A 430 10.48 3.76 -9.70
N CYS A 431 10.52 2.47 -10.07
CA CYS A 431 10.18 2.00 -11.42
C CYS A 431 8.68 2.11 -11.73
N VAL A 432 7.80 1.74 -10.77
CA VAL A 432 6.34 1.69 -11.01
C VAL A 432 5.61 3.02 -10.74
N GLY A 433 6.26 3.95 -10.04
CA GLY A 433 5.70 5.24 -9.64
C GLY A 433 4.95 5.20 -8.30
N ARG A 434 5.06 6.29 -7.52
CA ARG A 434 4.48 6.38 -6.16
C ARG A 434 2.96 6.48 -6.13
N SER A 435 2.34 6.96 -7.20
CA SER A 435 0.88 7.12 -7.33
C SER A 435 0.16 5.86 -7.83
N ASN A 436 0.88 4.77 -8.07
CA ASN A 436 0.31 3.52 -8.55
C ASN A 436 -0.43 2.81 -7.41
N ALA A 437 -1.74 2.60 -7.57
CA ALA A 437 -2.60 1.99 -6.56
C ALA A 437 -2.21 0.53 -6.22
N HIS A 438 -1.60 -0.20 -7.17
CA HIS A 438 -1.23 -1.61 -6.99
C HIS A 438 0.17 -1.79 -6.37
N ALA A 439 0.97 -0.73 -6.27
CA ALA A 439 2.36 -0.82 -5.81
C ALA A 439 2.48 -1.36 -4.37
N ALA A 440 1.50 -1.08 -3.50
CA ALA A 440 1.51 -1.58 -2.12
C ALA A 440 1.36 -3.10 -2.06
N ASN A 441 0.43 -3.66 -2.84
CA ASN A 441 0.16 -5.11 -2.87
C ASN A 441 1.36 -5.87 -3.43
N PHE A 442 1.93 -5.42 -4.54
CA PHE A 442 3.14 -6.01 -5.10
C PHE A 442 4.36 -5.84 -4.19
N ALA A 443 4.50 -4.71 -3.48
CA ALA A 443 5.57 -4.54 -2.51
C ALA A 443 5.47 -5.57 -1.36
N ALA A 444 4.27 -5.86 -0.87
CA ALA A 444 4.05 -6.90 0.13
C ALA A 444 4.42 -8.29 -0.43
N ALA A 445 4.00 -8.60 -1.66
CA ALA A 445 4.35 -9.86 -2.33
C ALA A 445 5.86 -10.02 -2.57
N ILE A 446 6.57 -8.94 -2.92
CA ILE A 446 8.03 -8.93 -3.06
C ILE A 446 8.69 -9.19 -1.70
N SER A 447 8.22 -8.52 -0.64
CA SER A 447 8.74 -8.72 0.72
C SER A 447 8.60 -10.17 1.17
N ALA A 448 7.42 -10.78 0.94
CA ALA A 448 7.17 -12.19 1.25
C ALA A 448 8.10 -13.11 0.46
N ALA A 449 8.18 -12.95 -0.87
CA ALA A 449 9.06 -13.76 -1.72
C ALA A 449 10.54 -13.65 -1.32
N CYS A 450 11.01 -12.46 -0.96
CA CYS A 450 12.38 -12.25 -0.46
C CYS A 450 12.61 -12.91 0.90
N THR A 451 11.61 -12.91 1.78
CA THR A 451 11.67 -13.55 3.11
C THR A 451 11.69 -15.07 2.98
N ASP A 452 10.89 -15.62 2.07
CA ASP A 452 10.86 -17.04 1.76
C ASP A 452 12.20 -17.49 1.16
N ALA A 453 12.74 -16.74 0.20
CA ALA A 453 14.07 -17.00 -0.36
C ALA A 453 15.20 -16.89 0.67
N TRP A 454 15.06 -16.01 1.67
CA TRP A 454 16.04 -15.86 2.75
C TRP A 454 16.00 -17.03 3.73
N SER A 455 14.79 -17.39 4.19
CA SER A 455 14.59 -18.48 5.14
C SER A 455 14.86 -19.86 4.55
N SER A 456 14.73 -20.03 3.23
CA SER A 456 15.03 -21.27 2.48
C SER A 456 16.53 -21.49 2.21
N GLY A 457 17.39 -21.23 3.20
CA GLY A 457 18.81 -21.61 3.16
C GLY A 457 19.80 -20.47 2.86
N ARG A 458 19.36 -19.21 2.91
CA ARG A 458 20.24 -18.02 2.83
C ARG A 458 20.34 -17.25 4.16
N ARG A 459 19.78 -17.79 5.24
CA ARG A 459 19.78 -17.17 6.56
C ARG A 459 21.04 -17.53 7.33
N LEU A 460 21.80 -16.51 7.73
CA LEU A 460 22.89 -16.65 8.71
C LEU A 460 22.38 -16.41 10.13
N CYS A 461 23.08 -16.98 11.10
CA CYS A 461 22.86 -16.71 12.51
C CYS A 461 23.15 -15.23 12.84
N ASP A 462 22.30 -14.60 13.64
CA ASP A 462 22.46 -13.21 14.08
C ASP A 462 23.45 -13.03 15.25
N ALA A 463 24.04 -14.12 15.74
CA ALA A 463 25.04 -14.07 16.80
C ALA A 463 26.30 -13.32 16.34
N ILE A 464 26.90 -12.60 17.27
CA ILE A 464 28.11 -11.82 17.04
C ILE A 464 29.19 -12.38 17.97
N SER A 465 30.34 -12.69 17.39
CA SER A 465 31.51 -13.16 18.13
C SER A 465 32.13 -12.05 19.00
N ILE A 466 32.99 -12.45 19.92
CA ILE A 466 33.71 -11.57 20.83
C ILE A 466 34.47 -10.44 20.10
N SER A 467 35.02 -10.71 18.90
CA SER A 467 35.68 -9.69 18.07
C SER A 467 34.71 -8.87 17.22
N ASN A 468 33.43 -8.79 17.59
CA ASN A 468 32.36 -8.11 16.86
C ASN A 468 32.15 -8.60 15.41
N GLN A 469 32.51 -9.86 15.11
CA GLN A 469 32.30 -10.44 13.77
C GLN A 469 31.03 -11.29 13.75
N PRO A 470 30.17 -11.19 12.71
CA PRO A 470 28.94 -11.96 12.62
C PRO A 470 29.23 -13.45 12.45
N CYS A 471 28.31 -14.27 12.94
CA CYS A 471 28.35 -15.72 12.74
C CYS A 471 28.17 -16.07 11.26
N THR A 472 28.95 -17.04 10.77
CA THR A 472 28.90 -17.53 9.38
C THR A 472 28.08 -18.80 9.23
N VAL A 473 27.48 -19.30 10.31
CA VAL A 473 26.67 -20.52 10.30
C VAL A 473 25.30 -20.23 9.68
N LEU A 474 24.94 -21.07 8.70
CA LEU A 474 23.62 -21.09 8.09
C LEU A 474 22.60 -21.71 9.04
N VAL A 475 21.44 -21.06 9.18
CA VAL A 475 20.34 -21.51 10.01
C VAL A 475 19.18 -21.90 9.12
N SER A 476 18.83 -23.19 9.10
CA SER A 476 17.62 -23.70 8.47
C SER A 476 16.54 -23.96 9.51
N GLY A 477 15.45 -23.19 9.52
CA GLY A 477 14.28 -23.45 10.37
C GLY A 477 14.36 -22.92 11.81
N ARG A 478 13.81 -23.68 12.77
CA ARG A 478 13.81 -23.32 14.20
C ARG A 478 15.24 -23.32 14.74
N VAL A 479 15.52 -22.40 15.68
CA VAL A 479 16.83 -22.17 16.27
C VAL A 479 17.24 -23.38 17.11
N GLU A 480 17.79 -24.40 16.46
CA GLU A 480 18.49 -25.47 17.16
C GLU A 480 19.79 -24.91 17.75
N PRO A 481 20.17 -25.32 18.97
CA PRO A 481 21.45 -24.94 19.56
C PRO A 481 22.58 -25.46 18.67
N HIS A 482 23.27 -24.55 17.99
CA HIS A 482 24.40 -24.85 17.12
C HIS A 482 25.64 -24.11 17.62
N GLN A 483 26.81 -24.65 17.30
CA GLN A 483 28.07 -24.02 17.65
C GLN A 483 28.30 -22.80 16.74
N HIS A 484 28.32 -21.61 17.34
CA HIS A 484 28.60 -20.38 16.60
C HIS A 484 30.06 -20.33 16.14
N SER A 485 30.28 -19.80 14.94
CA SER A 485 31.61 -19.55 14.39
C SER A 485 31.56 -18.32 13.51
N SER A 486 32.46 -17.36 13.74
CA SER A 486 32.69 -16.23 12.84
C SER A 486 33.80 -16.53 11.81
N GLY A 487 34.46 -17.69 11.91
CA GLY A 487 35.65 -18.02 11.12
C GLY A 487 36.91 -17.22 11.51
N VAL A 488 36.81 -16.33 12.50
CA VAL A 488 37.93 -15.51 12.98
C VAL A 488 38.53 -16.14 14.22
N TYR A 489 39.86 -16.19 14.25
CA TYR A 489 40.65 -16.72 15.36
C TYR A 489 41.32 -15.57 16.10
N LEU A 490 41.25 -15.58 17.42
CA LEU A 490 41.93 -14.62 18.29
C LEU A 490 43.29 -15.19 18.71
N THR A 491 44.28 -14.32 18.78
CA THR A 491 45.58 -14.65 19.40
C THR A 491 45.58 -14.06 20.80
N VAL A 492 45.67 -14.92 21.80
CA VAL A 492 45.37 -14.55 23.19
C VAL A 492 46.35 -15.20 24.16
N ALA A 493 46.64 -14.53 25.26
CA ALA A 493 47.51 -15.10 26.29
C ALA A 493 46.73 -15.93 27.33
N CYS A 494 47.38 -16.93 27.94
CA CYS A 494 46.82 -17.73 29.04
C CYS A 494 46.40 -16.85 30.21
N HIS A 495 45.63 -17.39 31.17
CA HIS A 495 45.33 -16.67 32.42
C HIS A 495 46.58 -16.15 33.15
N CYS A 496 47.71 -16.87 33.13
CA CYS A 496 48.98 -16.43 33.74
C CYS A 496 49.80 -15.47 32.87
N GLY A 497 49.41 -15.27 31.61
CA GLY A 497 50.15 -14.44 30.66
C GLY A 497 51.39 -15.08 30.04
N ALA A 498 51.86 -16.24 30.50
CA ALA A 498 53.15 -16.80 30.07
C ALA A 498 53.16 -17.34 28.62
N SER A 499 52.02 -17.82 28.11
CA SER A 499 51.94 -18.41 26.77
C SER A 499 50.81 -17.79 25.95
N LEU A 500 51.07 -17.62 24.65
CA LEU A 500 50.06 -17.22 23.66
C LEU A 500 49.45 -18.46 22.98
N HIS A 501 48.17 -18.40 22.68
CA HIS A 501 47.46 -19.42 21.93
C HIS A 501 46.51 -18.80 20.92
N ARG A 502 46.20 -19.55 19.87
CA ARG A 502 45.25 -19.16 18.84
C ARG A 502 43.94 -19.89 19.07
N SER A 503 42.91 -19.20 19.56
CA SER A 503 41.60 -19.78 19.86
C SER A 503 40.48 -19.15 19.02
N ASN A 504 39.49 -19.97 18.67
CA ASN A 504 38.20 -19.54 18.11
C ASN A 504 37.02 -19.87 19.04
N THR A 505 37.28 -20.36 20.25
CA THR A 505 36.25 -20.77 21.23
C THR A 505 36.48 -20.14 22.59
N ASP A 506 35.40 -20.01 23.35
CA ASP A 506 35.35 -19.29 24.63
C ASP A 506 35.71 -20.16 25.84
N THR A 507 35.91 -21.47 25.66
CA THR A 507 35.76 -22.43 26.77
C THR A 507 37.06 -22.93 27.41
N MET A 508 38.25 -22.60 26.91
CA MET A 508 39.51 -23.00 27.58
C MET A 508 40.64 -21.99 27.40
N TRP A 509 40.67 -20.97 28.26
CA TRP A 509 41.80 -20.02 28.35
C TRP A 509 42.88 -20.47 29.35
N GLN A 510 42.71 -21.64 29.99
CA GLN A 510 43.72 -22.28 30.85
C GLN A 510 44.55 -23.26 30.03
N LEU A 511 45.77 -22.85 29.68
CA LEU A 511 46.78 -23.66 29.00
C LEU A 511 47.63 -24.45 30.01
N PRO A 512 48.43 -25.44 29.57
CA PRO A 512 49.30 -26.22 30.46
C PRO A 512 50.23 -25.36 31.33
N CYS A 513 50.69 -24.20 30.85
CA CYS A 513 51.48 -23.26 31.65
C CYS A 513 50.73 -22.78 32.91
N CYS A 514 49.42 -22.57 32.81
CA CYS A 514 48.58 -22.18 33.93
C CYS A 514 48.35 -23.32 34.95
N ARG A 515 48.63 -24.60 34.59
CA ARG A 515 48.56 -25.75 35.52
C ARG A 515 49.81 -25.89 36.39
N ALA A 516 50.93 -25.29 35.97
CA ALA A 516 52.16 -25.24 36.75
C ALA A 516 52.09 -24.18 37.86
N GLU A 517 51.27 -23.14 37.66
CA GLU A 517 51.09 -22.05 38.63
C GLU A 517 50.09 -22.41 39.73
N ARG A 518 50.28 -21.83 40.93
CA ARG A 518 49.39 -22.08 42.06
C ARG A 518 48.13 -21.22 41.94
N LEU A 519 46.99 -21.88 41.74
CA LEU A 519 45.67 -21.24 41.81
C LEU A 519 45.38 -20.78 43.23
N VAL A 520 45.18 -19.48 43.42
CA VAL A 520 44.89 -18.89 44.74
C VAL A 520 43.37 -18.83 44.97
N THR A 521 42.63 -18.27 44.01
CA THR A 521 41.17 -18.22 44.07
C THR A 521 40.56 -17.97 42.68
N THR A 522 39.29 -18.37 42.51
CA THR A 522 38.46 -18.04 41.34
C THR A 522 37.11 -17.54 41.82
N ALA A 523 36.73 -16.33 41.41
CA ALA A 523 35.43 -15.75 41.72
C ALA A 523 34.99 -14.79 40.62
N SER A 524 33.69 -14.71 40.36
CA SER A 524 33.09 -13.78 39.38
C SER A 524 33.64 -13.89 37.94
N GLY A 525 34.26 -15.02 37.56
CA GLY A 525 34.93 -15.20 36.27
C GLY A 525 36.37 -14.68 36.21
N ALA A 526 36.89 -14.12 37.30
CA ALA A 526 38.31 -13.80 37.45
C ALA A 526 39.08 -14.93 38.13
N THR A 527 40.36 -15.05 37.77
CA THR A 527 41.28 -16.08 38.27
C THR A 527 42.52 -15.42 38.86
N LEU A 528 42.78 -15.66 40.14
CA LEU A 528 43.97 -15.19 40.84
C LEU A 528 45.02 -16.31 40.88
N LEU A 529 46.17 -16.06 40.28
CA LEU A 529 47.28 -16.99 40.11
C LEU A 529 48.53 -16.43 40.78
N GLU A 530 49.27 -17.30 41.46
CA GLU A 530 50.63 -17.00 41.93
C GLU A 530 51.63 -17.53 40.91
N LEU A 531 52.42 -16.62 40.35
CA LEU A 531 53.42 -16.87 39.31
C LEU A 531 54.81 -17.24 39.89
N GLY A 532 54.92 -17.26 41.21
CA GLY A 532 56.17 -17.52 41.95
C GLY A 532 56.61 -16.36 42.81
N ASP A 533 57.90 -16.35 43.16
CA ASP A 533 58.50 -15.32 44.00
C ASP A 533 58.67 -13.98 43.27
N PHE A 534 59.09 -12.94 43.98
CA PHE A 534 59.40 -11.62 43.39
C PHE A 534 60.36 -11.71 42.19
N ALA A 535 61.26 -12.70 42.15
CA ALA A 535 62.20 -12.93 41.05
C ALA A 535 61.54 -13.25 39.70
N ALA A 536 60.25 -13.62 39.69
CA ALA A 536 59.49 -13.80 38.45
C ALA A 536 59.24 -12.47 37.69
N TYR A 537 59.46 -11.33 38.35
CA TYR A 537 59.41 -10.00 37.75
C TYR A 537 60.73 -9.25 37.95
N GLN A 538 61.31 -8.72 36.87
CA GLN A 538 62.52 -7.91 36.93
C GLN A 538 62.17 -6.42 36.77
N PRO A 539 62.38 -5.55 37.77
CA PRO A 539 61.99 -4.14 37.68
C PRO A 539 62.63 -3.35 36.53
N GLN A 540 63.84 -3.73 36.10
CA GLN A 540 64.58 -3.03 35.04
C GLN A 540 64.21 -3.53 33.64
N ASP A 541 64.07 -4.84 33.49
CA ASP A 541 63.85 -5.50 32.19
C ASP A 541 62.36 -5.81 31.91
N GLY A 542 61.52 -5.76 32.95
CA GLY A 542 60.11 -6.10 32.89
C GLY A 542 59.85 -7.60 32.88
N PHE A 543 58.69 -8.00 32.37
CA PHE A 543 58.39 -9.41 32.11
C PHE A 543 58.97 -9.89 30.77
N THR A 544 59.50 -11.11 30.76
CA THR A 544 59.98 -11.84 29.58
C THR A 544 58.89 -12.76 29.02
N MET A 545 57.71 -12.20 28.74
CA MET A 545 56.55 -12.94 28.19
C MET A 545 56.29 -12.56 26.74
N ASP A 546 55.77 -13.51 25.96
CA ASP A 546 55.48 -13.31 24.53
C ASP A 546 54.30 -12.35 24.28
N GLY A 547 54.35 -11.62 23.16
CA GLY A 547 53.27 -10.74 22.70
C GLY A 547 53.29 -9.33 23.29
N PHE A 548 54.16 -9.05 24.27
CA PHE A 548 54.35 -7.68 24.74
C PHE A 548 54.97 -6.80 23.67
N VAL A 549 54.41 -5.60 23.52
CA VAL A 549 55.03 -4.54 22.73
C VAL A 549 56.38 -4.17 23.38
N PRO A 550 57.46 -4.05 22.58
CA PRO A 550 58.75 -3.59 23.09
C PRO A 550 58.63 -2.33 23.95
N LYS A 551 59.26 -2.35 25.14
CA LYS A 551 59.28 -1.26 26.13
C LYS A 551 58.02 -1.07 26.99
N PHE A 552 56.98 -1.88 26.81
CA PHE A 552 55.74 -1.83 27.61
C PHE A 552 55.55 -3.08 28.50
N THR A 553 56.65 -3.65 29.00
CA THR A 553 56.71 -4.87 29.81
C THR A 553 56.87 -4.61 31.32
N CYS A 554 57.08 -3.36 31.72
CA CYS A 554 57.38 -3.01 33.12
C CYS A 554 56.12 -2.62 33.90
N LEU A 555 56.04 -3.11 35.14
CA LEU A 555 55.04 -2.70 36.11
C LEU A 555 55.39 -1.32 36.70
N SER A 556 54.38 -0.58 37.10
CA SER A 556 54.55 0.73 37.74
C SER A 556 54.90 0.55 39.22
N PRO A 557 55.95 1.20 39.74
CA PRO A 557 56.25 1.16 41.16
C PRO A 557 55.23 2.01 41.95
N TRP A 558 54.66 1.43 43.00
CA TRP A 558 53.77 2.14 43.92
C TRP A 558 54.53 2.51 45.19
N TYR A 559 54.76 3.82 45.37
CA TYR A 559 55.46 4.37 46.53
C TYR A 559 54.50 5.02 47.52
N ARG A 560 54.86 5.01 48.80
CA ARG A 560 54.15 5.74 49.87
C ARG A 560 55.14 6.43 50.82
N GLU A 561 54.65 7.35 51.63
CA GLU A 561 55.45 7.91 52.74
C GLU A 561 55.79 6.82 53.78
N ALA A 562 57.06 6.78 54.20
CA ALA A 562 57.52 5.87 55.24
C ALA A 562 56.88 6.22 56.61
N PRO A 563 56.35 5.25 57.37
CA PRO A 563 55.70 5.52 58.64
C PRO A 563 56.74 5.86 59.72
N GLY A 564 56.61 7.05 60.31
CA GLY A 564 57.33 7.44 61.54
C GLY A 564 58.65 8.20 61.33
N GLN A 565 58.57 9.51 61.07
CA GLN A 565 59.54 10.47 61.61
C GLN A 565 58.85 11.79 62.02
N PRO A 566 59.16 12.36 63.20
CA PRO A 566 58.59 13.63 63.63
C PRO A 566 59.14 14.79 62.78
N LYS A 567 58.24 15.64 62.26
CA LYS A 567 58.58 16.91 61.60
C LYS A 567 59.36 17.80 62.57
N ARG A 568 60.68 17.93 62.42
CA ARG A 568 61.47 18.97 63.10
C ARG A 568 61.19 20.35 62.48
N PRO A 569 61.11 21.44 63.27
CA PRO A 569 60.86 22.76 62.73
C PRO A 569 62.10 23.34 62.03
N ARG A 570 61.82 24.13 60.98
CA ARG A 570 62.71 24.77 60.01
C ARG A 570 63.92 25.52 60.59
N ARG A 571 65.05 25.47 59.87
CA ARG A 571 66.00 26.58 59.74
C ARG A 571 66.42 26.75 58.27
N GLN A 572 66.36 27.99 57.79
CA GLN A 572 66.68 28.41 56.42
C GLN A 572 68.18 28.26 56.10
N LYS A 573 68.51 27.55 55.01
CA LYS A 573 69.40 28.01 53.91
C LYS A 573 69.69 26.84 52.94
N SER A 574 69.82 27.19 51.67
CA SER A 574 70.15 26.38 50.47
C SER A 574 69.01 25.61 49.80
N LYS A 575 68.93 25.78 48.47
CA LYS A 575 67.97 25.18 47.54
C LYS A 575 68.36 23.73 47.27
N GLU A 576 67.73 22.80 47.96
CA GLU A 576 67.48 21.44 47.50
C GLU A 576 66.16 21.00 48.16
N HIS A 577 65.21 20.49 47.36
CA HIS A 577 63.96 19.97 47.90
C HIS A 577 64.28 18.79 48.84
N PRO A 578 63.78 18.76 50.08
CA PRO A 578 63.96 17.60 50.95
C PRO A 578 63.24 16.40 50.31
N LYS A 579 63.99 15.37 49.91
CA LYS A 579 63.43 14.08 49.50
C LYS A 579 62.68 13.50 50.70
N VAL A 580 61.35 13.49 50.65
CA VAL A 580 60.51 12.74 51.59
C VAL A 580 60.93 11.27 51.46
N PRO A 581 61.28 10.56 52.55
CA PRO A 581 61.61 9.14 52.48
C PRO A 581 60.39 8.37 52.01
N THR A 582 60.52 7.72 50.84
CA THR A 582 59.47 6.93 50.19
C THR A 582 59.76 5.45 50.39
N GLU A 583 58.72 4.70 50.74
CA GLU A 583 58.73 3.24 50.86
C GLU A 583 58.06 2.66 49.61
N LEU A 584 58.71 1.68 48.97
CA LEU A 584 58.11 0.92 47.88
C LEU A 584 57.14 -0.10 48.46
N VAL A 585 55.87 -0.02 48.07
CA VAL A 585 54.81 -0.91 48.54
C VAL A 585 54.71 -2.17 47.68
N ALA A 586 54.62 -1.99 46.36
CA ALA A 586 54.58 -3.07 45.37
C ALA A 586 54.89 -2.50 43.98
N TYR A 587 55.17 -3.39 43.02
CA TYR A 587 55.06 -3.08 41.60
C TYR A 587 53.71 -3.60 41.10
N ALA A 588 52.95 -2.75 40.40
CA ALA A 588 51.63 -3.12 39.90
C ALA A 588 51.41 -2.64 38.47
N GLY A 589 50.61 -3.38 37.69
CA GLY A 589 50.36 -3.06 36.29
C GLY A 589 49.06 -3.62 35.77
N LEU A 590 48.40 -2.81 34.94
CA LEU A 590 47.18 -3.14 34.22
C LEU A 590 47.54 -3.56 32.79
N GLU A 591 47.44 -4.86 32.50
CA GLU A 591 47.79 -5.44 31.20
C GLU A 591 46.61 -5.36 30.23
N TYR A 592 46.81 -4.67 29.12
CA TYR A 592 45.86 -4.61 28.01
C TYR A 592 46.31 -5.53 26.88
N GLU A 593 45.36 -6.27 26.33
CA GLU A 593 45.59 -7.26 25.27
C GLU A 593 44.52 -7.09 24.18
N CYS A 594 44.93 -7.04 22.91
CA CYS A 594 44.00 -6.97 21.79
C CYS A 594 43.78 -8.34 21.14
N THR A 595 42.77 -8.44 20.27
CA THR A 595 42.39 -9.64 19.50
C THR A 595 43.52 -10.22 18.63
N MET A 596 44.52 -9.41 18.31
CA MET A 596 45.72 -9.79 17.55
C MET A 596 46.88 -10.29 18.44
N GLY A 597 46.72 -10.27 19.76
CA GLY A 597 47.73 -10.75 20.72
C GLY A 597 48.79 -9.72 21.11
N HIS A 598 48.64 -8.45 20.73
CA HIS A 598 49.52 -7.38 21.24
C HIS A 598 49.15 -7.06 22.69
N ARG A 599 50.18 -7.03 23.55
CA ARG A 599 50.05 -6.83 24.99
C ARG A 599 50.87 -5.64 25.45
N PHE A 600 50.38 -4.88 26.41
CA PHE A 600 51.12 -3.75 26.96
C PHE A 600 50.57 -3.34 28.31
N PHE A 601 51.45 -2.82 29.17
CA PHE A 601 51.04 -2.13 30.39
C PHE A 601 50.84 -0.64 30.11
N PHE A 602 49.75 -0.08 30.64
CA PHE A 602 49.66 1.37 30.78
C PHE A 602 50.48 1.83 32.00
N THR A 603 51.34 2.82 31.80
CA THR A 603 52.01 3.51 32.90
C THR A 603 51.01 4.42 33.59
N THR A 604 50.58 4.06 34.79
CA THR A 604 49.76 4.95 35.62
C THR A 604 50.66 6.09 36.08
N SER A 605 50.30 7.36 35.86
CA SER A 605 51.03 8.49 36.45
C SER A 605 51.16 8.26 37.95
N ALA A 606 52.38 8.40 38.49
CA ALA A 606 52.71 8.09 39.88
C ALA A 606 51.58 8.54 40.82
N ALA A 607 50.93 7.59 41.48
CA ALA A 607 49.95 7.87 42.53
C ALA A 607 50.59 8.85 43.53
N SER A 608 49.79 9.79 44.05
CA SER A 608 50.28 10.70 45.08
C SER A 608 50.85 9.89 46.24
N LEU A 609 51.94 10.34 46.86
CA LEU A 609 52.57 9.63 47.99
C LEU A 609 51.61 9.44 49.20
N GLN A 610 50.49 10.16 49.19
CA GLN A 610 49.41 10.11 50.17
C GLN A 610 48.30 9.11 49.82
N ASP A 611 48.28 8.54 48.61
CA ASP A 611 47.21 7.66 48.18
C ASP A 611 47.24 6.33 48.93
N THR A 612 46.08 5.92 49.44
CA THR A 612 45.88 4.64 50.13
C THR A 612 45.52 3.51 49.17
N ALA A 613 45.25 3.85 47.90
CA ALA A 613 44.88 2.91 46.86
C ALA A 613 45.61 3.19 45.54
N TRP A 614 45.78 2.17 44.71
CA TRP A 614 46.40 2.24 43.39
C TRP A 614 45.48 1.59 42.35
N PRO A 615 45.27 2.17 41.15
CA PRO A 615 45.69 3.51 40.72
C PRO A 615 44.80 4.64 41.28
N GLY A 616 45.31 5.87 41.42
CA GLY A 616 44.52 6.98 42.00
C GLY A 616 43.32 7.49 41.16
N CYS A 617 43.01 6.87 40.02
CA CYS A 617 41.92 7.26 39.13
C CYS A 617 41.32 6.05 38.41
N ASP A 618 40.09 6.21 37.91
CA ASP A 618 39.40 5.18 37.16
C ASP A 618 40.06 4.95 35.79
N MET A 619 40.11 3.70 35.35
CA MET A 619 40.78 3.28 34.13
C MET A 619 39.78 2.72 33.12
N ALA A 620 39.89 3.09 31.84
CA ALA A 620 39.05 2.50 30.81
C ALA A 620 39.37 1.01 30.63
N VAL A 621 38.36 0.15 30.54
CA VAL A 621 38.55 -1.29 30.31
C VAL A 621 38.95 -1.56 28.86
N TYR A 622 38.45 -0.76 27.91
CA TYR A 622 38.84 -0.84 26.50
C TYR A 622 39.59 0.42 26.08
N VAL A 623 40.71 0.22 25.40
CA VAL A 623 41.60 1.28 24.95
C VAL A 623 42.00 1.00 23.50
N GLN A 624 42.44 2.01 22.77
CA GLN A 624 42.96 1.81 21.42
C GLN A 624 44.29 1.05 21.46
N CYS A 625 44.42 -0.03 20.71
CA CYS A 625 45.71 -0.71 20.56
C CYS A 625 46.63 0.10 19.64
N PHE A 626 47.67 0.71 20.21
CA PHE A 626 48.59 1.56 19.45
C PHE A 626 49.38 0.76 18.41
N GLN A 627 49.76 -0.49 18.69
CA GLN A 627 50.51 -1.33 17.74
C GLN A 627 49.65 -1.69 16.52
N CYS A 628 48.36 -2.00 16.72
CA CYS A 628 47.41 -2.21 15.62
C CYS A 628 47.16 -0.93 14.83
N ALA A 629 47.02 0.22 15.53
CA ALA A 629 46.77 1.51 14.89
C ALA A 629 47.90 1.96 13.96
N VAL A 630 49.16 1.65 14.30
CA VAL A 630 50.33 2.02 13.48
C VAL A 630 50.59 1.01 12.35
N SER A 631 50.20 -0.25 12.52
CA SER A 631 50.55 -1.33 11.57
C SER A 631 49.59 -1.47 10.36
N SER A 632 48.44 -0.81 10.34
CA SER A 632 47.49 -0.91 9.22
C SER A 632 46.67 0.36 9.01
N ALA A 633 46.94 1.10 7.94
CA ALA A 633 46.23 2.33 7.58
C ALA A 633 44.79 2.11 7.04
N THR A 634 44.39 0.86 6.80
CA THR A 634 43.14 0.50 6.08
C THR A 634 42.17 -0.40 6.86
N LYS A 635 42.51 -0.85 8.08
CA LYS A 635 41.62 -1.63 8.95
C LYS A 635 41.05 -0.77 10.07
N ALA A 636 39.84 -1.13 10.52
CA ALA A 636 39.22 -0.52 11.69
C ALA A 636 40.16 -0.63 12.91
N VAL A 637 40.18 0.40 13.74
CA VAL A 637 41.04 0.46 14.93
C VAL A 637 40.63 -0.66 15.90
N GLU A 638 41.54 -1.59 16.13
CA GLU A 638 41.34 -2.66 17.12
C GLU A 638 41.50 -2.09 18.54
N HIS A 639 40.56 -2.42 19.42
CA HIS A 639 40.64 -2.11 20.84
C HIS A 639 41.42 -3.21 21.57
N ALA A 640 42.24 -2.83 22.54
CA ALA A 640 42.77 -3.73 23.55
C ALA A 640 41.88 -3.69 24.79
N GLN A 641 41.65 -4.84 25.41
CA GLN A 641 40.89 -4.98 26.64
C GLN A 641 41.84 -5.16 27.82
N LEU A 642 41.52 -4.58 28.98
CA LEU A 642 42.18 -4.90 30.23
C LEU A 642 41.94 -6.38 30.57
N ARG A 643 42.97 -7.21 30.46
CA ARG A 643 42.86 -8.66 30.65
C ARG A 643 43.45 -9.15 31.96
N ARG A 644 44.50 -8.50 32.48
CA ARG A 644 45.20 -8.96 33.68
C ARG A 644 45.70 -7.81 34.54
N VAL A 645 45.71 -8.01 35.85
CA VAL A 645 46.31 -7.12 36.84
C VAL A 645 47.45 -7.88 37.52
N TYR A 646 48.66 -7.36 37.41
CA TYR A 646 49.85 -7.96 38.03
C TYR A 646 50.25 -7.17 39.26
N VAL A 647 50.71 -7.90 40.27
CA VAL A 647 51.25 -7.34 41.51
C VAL A 647 52.49 -8.13 41.89
N ALA A 648 53.64 -7.47 41.98
CA ALA A 648 54.88 -8.04 42.48
C ALA A 648 55.26 -7.36 43.81
N THR A 649 55.25 -8.12 44.90
CA THR A 649 55.59 -7.64 46.24
C THR A 649 57.08 -7.90 46.54
N PRO A 650 57.88 -6.86 46.86
CA PRO A 650 59.30 -7.05 47.11
C PRO A 650 59.57 -7.84 48.41
N PRO A 651 60.73 -8.52 48.53
CA PRO A 651 61.12 -9.18 49.76
C PRO A 651 61.26 -8.16 50.89
N GLY A 652 60.63 -8.43 52.05
CA GLY A 652 60.66 -7.54 53.22
C GLY A 652 59.48 -6.57 53.35
N ALA A 653 58.48 -6.62 52.46
CA ALA A 653 57.24 -5.85 52.61
C ALA A 653 56.48 -6.27 53.88
N GLN A 654 56.28 -5.34 54.82
CA GLN A 654 55.61 -5.61 56.11
C GLN A 654 54.08 -5.43 56.08
N ARG A 655 53.53 -4.95 54.97
CA ARG A 655 52.11 -4.54 54.86
C ARG A 655 51.27 -5.61 54.14
N VAL A 656 50.06 -5.84 54.64
CA VAL A 656 49.07 -6.69 53.96
C VAL A 656 48.37 -5.87 52.88
N LEU A 657 48.38 -6.37 51.64
CA LEU A 657 47.71 -5.75 50.51
C LEU A 657 46.41 -6.49 50.18
N GLY A 658 45.35 -5.73 49.88
CA GLY A 658 44.13 -6.25 49.29
C GLY A 658 44.03 -5.87 47.81
N LEU A 659 43.46 -6.76 47.01
CA LEU A 659 43.12 -6.57 45.60
C LEU A 659 41.59 -6.46 45.47
N HIS A 660 41.10 -5.35 44.97
CA HIS A 660 39.67 -5.06 44.77
C HIS A 660 39.45 -4.60 43.33
N LEU A 661 38.77 -5.40 42.51
CA LEU A 661 38.47 -5.08 41.12
C LEU A 661 36.98 -4.86 40.98
N SER A 662 36.57 -3.62 40.71
CA SER A 662 35.18 -3.26 40.42
C SER A 662 35.10 -2.60 39.05
N ILE A 663 34.27 -3.14 38.16
CA ILE A 663 34.07 -2.62 36.80
C ILE A 663 32.64 -2.14 36.66
N LYS A 664 32.48 -0.91 36.19
CA LYS A 664 31.21 -0.20 36.06
C LYS A 664 30.93 0.23 34.63
N LEU A 665 29.65 0.39 34.31
CA LEU A 665 29.21 1.08 33.10
C LEU A 665 29.39 2.60 33.26
N ASP A 666 30.07 3.23 32.31
CA ASP A 666 30.43 4.65 32.36
C ASP A 666 29.21 5.58 32.55
N GLU A 667 28.09 5.27 31.89
CA GLU A 667 26.90 6.13 31.91
C GLU A 667 26.02 5.96 33.15
N SER A 668 26.12 4.84 33.88
CA SER A 668 25.14 4.48 34.92
C SER A 668 25.74 4.10 36.27
N GLU A 669 27.07 4.06 36.39
CA GLU A 669 27.81 3.58 37.59
C GLU A 669 27.42 2.15 38.05
N TYR A 670 26.63 1.43 37.25
CA TYR A 670 26.20 0.08 37.54
C TYR A 670 27.40 -0.87 37.51
N VAL A 671 27.61 -1.59 38.61
CA VAL A 671 28.71 -2.55 38.77
C VAL A 671 28.39 -3.82 37.98
N VAL A 672 29.14 -4.04 36.90
CA VAL A 672 29.00 -5.21 36.03
C VAL A 672 29.85 -6.39 36.53
N PHE A 673 30.96 -6.09 37.22
CA PHE A 673 31.86 -7.10 37.73
C PHE A 673 32.51 -6.60 39.02
N ALA A 674 32.60 -7.48 40.03
CA ALA A 674 33.28 -7.23 41.29
C ALA A 674 34.10 -8.47 41.71
N PHE A 675 35.31 -8.24 42.19
CA PHE A 675 36.20 -9.26 42.71
C PHE A 675 37.05 -8.69 43.86
N ASP A 676 36.97 -9.32 45.02
CA ASP A 676 37.70 -8.89 46.22
C ASP A 676 38.56 -10.02 46.79
N HIS A 677 39.81 -9.69 47.09
CA HIS A 677 40.74 -10.59 47.75
C HIS A 677 41.56 -9.84 48.82
N ALA A 678 41.37 -10.24 50.08
CA ALA A 678 41.78 -9.44 51.23
C ALA A 678 43.28 -9.51 51.59
N THR A 679 44.03 -10.52 51.16
CA THR A 679 45.43 -10.70 51.61
C THR A 679 46.32 -11.28 50.52
N LEU A 680 47.15 -10.44 49.91
CA LEU A 680 48.21 -10.85 48.99
C LEU A 680 49.49 -11.24 49.75
N PRO A 681 50.12 -12.39 49.46
CA PRO A 681 51.38 -12.80 50.09
C PRO A 681 52.56 -11.87 49.77
N ALA A 682 53.46 -11.72 50.74
CA ALA A 682 54.73 -11.00 50.57
C ALA A 682 55.76 -11.83 49.77
N ASN A 683 56.71 -11.17 49.10
CA ASN A 683 57.71 -11.78 48.23
C ASN A 683 57.12 -12.63 47.08
N ARG A 684 55.94 -12.27 46.57
CA ARG A 684 55.26 -13.02 45.51
C ARG A 684 54.90 -12.15 44.32
N THR A 685 54.85 -12.78 43.15
CA THR A 685 54.33 -12.21 41.92
C THR A 685 52.98 -12.85 41.64
N ILE A 686 51.94 -12.04 41.55
CA ILE A 686 50.55 -12.48 41.46
C ILE A 686 49.94 -11.87 40.21
N CYS A 687 49.10 -12.65 39.53
CA CYS A 687 48.34 -12.22 38.36
C CYS A 687 46.86 -12.51 38.58
N CYS A 688 46.03 -11.47 38.52
CA CYS A 688 44.59 -11.60 38.47
C CYS A 688 44.12 -11.44 37.02
N CYS A 689 43.58 -12.49 36.42
CA CYS A 689 43.03 -12.46 35.07
C CYS A 689 41.53 -12.20 35.11
N LEU A 690 41.07 -11.20 34.36
CA LEU A 690 39.67 -10.82 34.20
C LEU A 690 38.96 -11.72 33.16
N PRO A 691 37.62 -11.77 33.14
CA PRO A 691 36.86 -12.45 32.08
C PRO A 691 37.00 -11.72 30.73
N TYR A 692 36.86 -12.46 29.63
CA TYR A 692 36.96 -11.89 28.27
C TYR A 692 35.65 -11.19 27.90
N VAL A 693 34.51 -11.76 28.28
CA VAL A 693 33.17 -11.20 28.08
C VAL A 693 32.57 -10.84 29.43
N PHE A 694 32.18 -9.57 29.60
CA PHE A 694 31.40 -9.12 30.75
C PHE A 694 29.92 -9.32 30.46
N THR A 695 29.15 -9.80 31.44
CA THR A 695 27.72 -10.10 31.28
C THR A 695 26.88 -9.28 32.23
N THR A 696 25.74 -8.76 31.77
CA THR A 696 24.70 -8.15 32.60
C THR A 696 23.43 -9.02 32.56
N GLU A 697 22.39 -8.63 33.30
CA GLU A 697 21.07 -9.28 33.23
C GLU A 697 20.46 -9.26 31.81
N ALA A 698 20.84 -8.28 30.98
CA ALA A 698 20.41 -8.15 29.59
C ALA A 698 21.25 -8.99 28.59
N GLY A 699 22.31 -9.65 29.06
CA GLY A 699 23.19 -10.51 28.27
C GLY A 699 24.65 -10.03 28.21
N PRO A 700 25.48 -10.61 27.32
CA PRO A 700 26.89 -10.26 27.19
C PRO A 700 27.07 -8.86 26.61
N LEU A 701 27.99 -8.09 27.20
CA LEU A 701 28.40 -6.78 26.71
C LEU A 701 29.34 -6.93 25.51
N ARG A 702 29.20 -6.02 24.55
CA ARG A 702 30.04 -6.00 23.34
C ARG A 702 31.45 -5.52 23.67
N HIS A 703 32.43 -6.07 22.95
CA HIS A 703 33.80 -5.57 23.02
C HIS A 703 33.85 -4.11 22.55
N GLY A 704 34.45 -3.22 23.36
CA GLY A 704 34.43 -1.78 23.15
C GLY A 704 33.27 -1.03 23.82
N ALA A 705 32.45 -1.69 24.64
CA ALA A 705 31.48 -1.00 25.50
C ALA A 705 32.16 0.00 26.46
N ALA A 706 31.48 1.09 26.82
CA ALA A 706 32.00 2.09 27.75
C ALA A 706 32.04 1.55 29.19
N LEU A 707 33.12 0.84 29.51
CA LEU A 707 33.39 0.24 30.82
C LEU A 707 34.60 0.89 31.48
N LYS A 708 34.49 1.12 32.79
CA LYS A 708 35.54 1.70 33.64
C LYS A 708 35.86 0.79 34.82
N LEU A 709 37.14 0.62 35.10
CA LEU A 709 37.68 -0.01 36.30
C LEU A 709 37.82 1.07 37.39
N ASP A 710 37.25 0.80 38.56
CA ASP A 710 37.35 1.65 39.75
C ASP A 710 38.81 1.84 40.18
N SER A 711 39.16 3.07 40.57
CA SER A 711 40.47 3.47 41.08
C SER A 711 41.03 2.60 42.21
N ARG A 712 40.20 1.94 43.01
CA ARG A 712 40.66 1.21 44.21
C ARG A 712 41.17 -0.22 43.92
N VAL A 713 42.02 -0.40 42.91
CA VAL A 713 42.50 -1.74 42.50
C VAL A 713 43.31 -2.43 43.60
N LEU A 714 44.29 -1.75 44.18
CA LEU A 714 45.06 -2.22 45.33
C LEU A 714 44.85 -1.30 46.51
N SER A 715 44.75 -1.85 47.71
CA SER A 715 44.68 -1.07 48.94
C SER A 715 45.56 -1.68 50.02
N VAL A 716 46.14 -0.84 50.87
CA VAL A 716 46.83 -1.31 52.08
C VAL A 716 45.79 -1.57 53.15
N MET A 717 45.72 -2.79 53.65
CA MET A 717 44.81 -3.14 54.74
C MET A 717 45.27 -2.47 56.04
N PRO A 718 44.36 -1.88 56.83
CA PRO A 718 44.70 -1.40 58.16
C PRO A 718 45.14 -2.59 59.02
N MET A 719 46.28 -2.46 59.69
CA MET A 719 46.70 -3.43 60.71
C MET A 719 45.59 -3.47 61.77
N LEU A 720 44.88 -4.60 61.90
CA LEU A 720 44.02 -4.81 63.05
C LEU A 720 44.90 -4.69 64.30
N PRO A 721 44.57 -3.82 65.28
CA PRO A 721 45.31 -3.81 66.53
C PRO A 721 45.15 -5.19 67.21
N PRO A 722 46.19 -5.65 67.93
CA PRO A 722 46.23 -6.96 68.53
C PRO A 722 45.08 -7.23 69.50
#